data_AF-A0A2N2ZCE6-F1
#
_entry.id   AF-A0A2N2ZCE6-F1
#
_cell.length_a   1.000
_cell.length_b   1.000
_cell.length_c   1.000
_cell.angle_alpha   90.00
_cell.angle_beta   90.00
_cell.angle_gamma   90.00
#
_symmetry.space_group_name_H-M   'P 1'
#
loop_
_entity.id
_entity.type
_entity.pdbx_description
1 polymer ?
#
loop_
_entity_poly.entity_id
_entity_poly.type
_entity_poly.pdbx_seq_one_letter_code
_entity_poly.pdbx_strand_id
1 'polypeptide(L)'
;ITLGNITEFVVIFINNTPGGLGNDLALDDIVIKQTFCNSDNDITPDVFDLDADNDGIPDIVEVGFGQLSGGKATMDLAALGPWVDANGNGLHDSIDPFVAGFNIISTDSDGILDQFDLDSDNDGLFDVDEAGYGDGDVNGDGMGDGGDSDGDGILDVFDFFVGFGNLGQPLPINSDGDTYPGTLGNIPLYDYMEVDSNNDGTFDLADQLHSALDANNDGIIDGTTDVDRDGILDAFDTSTLVFGSPRDLNEPLYIEFDGRNDYVQESLDIVQGLAGATLMAWIKPSDVSQNPVIAGEENFIFSVINTNRLRLNVNGANFNSNSGVNIPLNTWTHVAAVFDGANSLAKIYKNGVLVGSTSVSGVINLTANNVFRIGRNPLPSGSNYFKGSIDEVRVFNTALTTAQIQKMVYQELFINGSNLQGTIIPIDIPGLTAANMVRYFRMDTYKDDIADDLTTPTVDLGTGAKIFNVKVIKRQTAPMPFITKQAGALDAAVADVANGVLGTDATANDWSIVDVRHNINMTASDGDLGMIVRPGVTITVDNDSELKNDWYLKLDGSIDLLGESQLVQTDICQLDVTSIGTIKRRQQGTADKYTYNYFSMPVSQVSSVSNNLGDMLSGMLKTSAGNVQYSFTLNPPATQTTPITLASRWFYIFDNQGASDITNWAQIAPTDNIKAGLGFTMKGPGTGAVADQYEYIFEGKPNNGDISVAVSTGNQVLVGNPYGSALDANKFIDDNIGVSSPANNSIDGTLYFWEHFGGGSHLLKEYEGGYAVYTKAGGVLALQHPDLYNPLSPGGSKTPTQFIPVGQGFFVTADADGGNVVFKNSQRTFVTEGSGNSIFTEAPKGRGDVVLGQATQTQTTQAAVENTNEPVVRKAGQQAVADTLRRVWINFTTPTKFRRQVLVAFTDQATKDEDNGYDALLIDKGPNDLFWKVNDKEYVIQAIPPFDEQTVIPMETVIRDAGQVKIEIAQVENIVDSQPIYLRVWNGTTFTYHNLREEPFAENLTAGVFPDRYQITFGTNQTLSTDDNALAGDGRILFASSSSELIINNPKGELIGKVNGYNMLGQLVYQTEVNTNQSTVSLPVNLTRGVYIFNIEIDNQQVAKKIIKD
;
A
#
# COMPACT_ATOMS: atom_id res chain seq x y z
N ILE A 1 -15.55 31.66 60.18
CA ILE A 1 -14.66 32.84 60.26
C ILE A 1 -13.28 32.25 60.46
N THR A 2 -12.39 32.40 59.47
CA THR A 2 -10.97 32.02 59.61
C THR A 2 -10.30 33.12 60.41
N LEU A 3 -9.80 32.79 61.61
CA LEU A 3 -9.41 33.80 62.61
C LEU A 3 -7.92 34.16 62.60
N GLY A 4 -7.07 33.44 61.85
CA GLY A 4 -5.62 33.66 61.85
C GLY A 4 -5.04 33.80 63.27
N ASN A 5 -4.03 34.64 63.44
CA ASN A 5 -3.32 34.87 64.71
C ASN A 5 -4.08 35.77 65.73
N ILE A 6 -5.41 35.81 65.69
CA ILE A 6 -6.20 36.65 66.61
C ILE A 6 -6.59 35.84 67.85
N THR A 7 -6.12 36.27 69.03
CA THR A 7 -6.35 35.58 70.31
C THR A 7 -7.72 35.87 70.96
N GLU A 8 -8.51 36.80 70.41
CA GLU A 8 -9.88 37.10 70.84
C GLU A 8 -10.69 37.75 69.70
N PHE A 9 -11.91 37.29 69.45
CA PHE A 9 -12.86 37.99 68.58
C PHE A 9 -14.20 38.17 69.30
N VAL A 10 -14.87 39.29 69.00
CA VAL A 10 -16.13 39.68 69.63
C VAL A 10 -17.24 39.59 68.60
N VAL A 11 -18.21 38.68 68.81
CA VAL A 11 -19.44 38.62 68.01
C VAL A 11 -20.48 39.56 68.64
N ILE A 12 -20.80 40.65 67.95
CA ILE A 12 -21.79 41.64 68.44
C ILE A 12 -23.08 41.51 67.64
N PHE A 13 -24.15 41.05 68.30
CA PHE A 13 -25.50 41.08 67.74
C PHE A 13 -26.15 42.42 68.05
N ILE A 14 -26.42 43.25 67.03
CA ILE A 14 -27.05 44.56 67.19
C ILE A 14 -28.53 44.47 66.77
N ASN A 15 -29.45 44.57 67.73
CA ASN A 15 -30.86 44.81 67.43
C ASN A 15 -31.11 46.32 67.32
N ASN A 16 -31.33 46.81 66.10
CA ASN A 16 -31.45 48.25 65.82
C ASN A 16 -32.88 48.81 65.95
N THR A 17 -33.78 48.14 66.68
CA THR A 17 -35.15 48.62 66.94
C THR A 17 -35.50 48.63 68.44
N PRO A 18 -36.33 49.58 68.95
CA PRO A 18 -36.82 49.54 70.33
C PRO A 18 -37.80 48.38 70.47
N GLY A 19 -37.34 47.31 71.12
CA GLY A 19 -38.13 46.12 71.45
C GLY A 19 -39.40 46.42 72.24
N GLY A 20 -40.46 45.66 71.95
CA GLY A 20 -41.73 45.71 72.67
C GLY A 20 -41.68 44.93 73.99
N LEU A 21 -42.76 44.92 74.77
CA LEU A 21 -42.84 44.25 76.09
C LEU A 21 -42.87 42.70 76.04
N GLY A 22 -42.18 42.05 75.11
CA GLY A 22 -42.10 40.59 75.03
C GLY A 22 -40.94 40.12 74.16
N ASN A 23 -40.13 39.18 74.68
CA ASN A 23 -38.92 38.55 74.11
C ASN A 23 -38.50 39.01 72.70
N ASP A 24 -37.60 39.99 72.65
CA ASP A 24 -36.82 40.31 71.47
C ASP A 24 -35.47 39.56 71.57
N LEU A 25 -35.18 38.72 70.56
CA LEU A 25 -34.01 37.83 70.40
C LEU A 25 -34.02 36.53 71.23
N ALA A 26 -34.53 35.44 70.64
CA ALA A 26 -34.15 34.09 71.04
C ALA A 26 -32.94 33.68 70.20
N LEU A 27 -31.75 33.65 70.79
CA LEU A 27 -30.58 32.99 70.24
C LEU A 27 -30.52 31.60 70.89
N ASP A 28 -30.63 30.56 70.07
CA ASP A 28 -30.40 29.16 70.46
C ASP A 28 -29.54 28.53 69.35
N ASP A 29 -28.66 27.60 69.72
CA ASP A 29 -27.73 26.88 68.80
C ASP A 29 -26.62 27.71 68.11
N ILE A 30 -25.89 28.56 68.84
CA ILE A 30 -24.63 29.14 68.33
C ILE A 30 -23.48 28.15 68.56
N VAL A 31 -22.90 27.63 67.48
CA VAL A 31 -21.65 26.85 67.50
C VAL A 31 -20.52 27.67 66.88
N ILE A 32 -19.44 27.83 67.63
CA ILE A 32 -18.16 28.37 67.16
C ILE A 32 -17.18 27.20 67.20
N LYS A 33 -16.74 26.71 66.04
CA LYS A 33 -15.75 25.63 65.93
C LYS A 33 -14.46 26.23 65.39
N GLN A 34 -13.36 26.04 66.12
CA GLN A 34 -12.02 26.16 65.57
C GLN A 34 -11.72 24.81 64.92
N THR A 35 -11.68 24.79 63.59
CA THR A 35 -11.09 23.68 62.85
C THR A 35 -9.59 23.93 62.78
N PHE A 36 -8.81 22.89 63.10
CA PHE A 36 -7.40 22.87 62.75
C PHE A 36 -7.27 22.95 61.22
N CYS A 37 -6.13 23.42 60.72
CA CYS A 37 -5.79 23.26 59.32
C CYS A 37 -5.59 21.76 59.03
N ASN A 38 -5.89 21.37 57.82
CA ASN A 38 -5.83 20.02 57.26
C ASN A 38 -5.75 20.25 55.74
N SER A 39 -4.55 20.15 55.19
CA SER A 39 -4.20 20.63 53.85
C SER A 39 -4.65 19.65 52.76
N ASP A 40 -4.35 18.38 52.97
CA ASP A 40 -4.69 17.22 52.14
C ASP A 40 -6.17 16.75 52.22
N ASN A 41 -6.98 17.31 53.12
CA ASN A 41 -8.39 16.96 53.34
C ASN A 41 -8.64 15.53 53.87
N ASP A 42 -7.67 14.93 54.56
CA ASP A 42 -7.81 13.60 55.17
C ASP A 42 -8.60 13.63 56.52
N ILE A 43 -8.41 12.62 57.37
CA ILE A 43 -9.03 12.58 58.71
C ILE A 43 -8.16 13.14 59.84
N THR A 44 -6.87 13.42 59.57
CA THR A 44 -5.82 13.81 60.50
C THR A 44 -5.42 15.27 60.28
N PRO A 45 -5.72 16.20 61.19
CA PRO A 45 -5.33 17.60 60.97
C PRO A 45 -3.80 17.80 61.02
N ASP A 46 -3.23 18.66 60.17
CA ASP A 46 -1.77 18.93 59.99
C ASP A 46 -0.94 18.93 61.28
N VAL A 47 -1.49 19.41 62.40
CA VAL A 47 -0.78 19.47 63.70
C VAL A 47 -0.55 18.10 64.35
N PHE A 48 -1.26 17.08 63.90
CA PHE A 48 -1.16 15.69 64.34
C PHE A 48 -0.77 14.76 63.20
N ASP A 49 -0.66 15.30 62.00
CA ASP A 49 -0.23 14.60 60.81
C ASP A 49 1.29 14.41 60.84
N LEU A 50 1.75 13.31 60.25
CA LEU A 50 3.16 12.98 60.10
C LEU A 50 3.64 13.12 58.65
N ASP A 51 2.73 13.37 57.71
CA ASP A 51 2.90 13.45 56.25
C ASP A 51 1.76 14.35 55.69
N ALA A 52 1.87 15.67 55.92
CA ALA A 52 0.73 16.58 55.90
C ALA A 52 0.19 16.98 54.50
N ASP A 53 0.93 16.71 53.44
CA ASP A 53 0.51 16.80 52.03
C ASP A 53 0.29 15.41 51.40
N ASN A 54 0.58 14.34 52.15
CA ASN A 54 0.29 12.95 51.80
C ASN A 54 1.10 12.44 50.61
N ASP A 55 2.29 12.98 50.36
CA ASP A 55 3.19 12.59 49.28
C ASP A 55 4.07 11.35 49.66
N GLY A 56 4.03 10.93 50.93
CA GLY A 56 4.78 9.77 51.43
C GLY A 56 6.14 10.11 52.01
N ILE A 57 6.58 11.37 51.96
CA ILE A 57 7.75 11.91 52.64
C ILE A 57 7.29 12.49 53.98
N PRO A 58 7.69 11.89 55.12
CA PRO A 58 7.18 12.40 56.39
C PRO A 58 7.71 13.80 56.70
N ASP A 59 6.89 14.67 57.32
CA ASP A 59 7.20 16.04 57.74
C ASP A 59 8.61 16.18 58.34
N ILE A 60 9.00 15.23 59.22
CA ILE A 60 10.31 15.25 59.90
C ILE A 60 11.50 15.19 58.93
N VAL A 61 11.31 14.56 57.77
CA VAL A 61 12.30 14.44 56.69
C VAL A 61 12.40 15.75 55.93
N GLU A 62 11.28 16.31 55.53
CA GLU A 62 11.18 17.53 54.70
C GLU A 62 11.66 18.77 55.44
N VAL A 63 11.38 18.86 56.74
CA VAL A 63 12.00 19.89 57.58
C VAL A 63 13.49 19.64 57.87
N GLY A 64 14.14 18.70 57.18
CA GLY A 64 15.59 18.45 57.25
C GLY A 64 16.07 17.66 58.47
N PHE A 65 15.16 17.01 59.23
CA PHE A 65 15.50 16.17 60.39
C PHE A 65 15.41 14.67 60.13
N GLY A 66 15.27 14.22 58.88
CA GLY A 66 15.09 12.81 58.52
C GLY A 66 16.16 11.87 59.09
N GLN A 67 17.43 12.30 59.15
CA GLN A 67 18.51 11.51 59.75
C GLN A 67 18.32 11.21 61.25
N LEU A 68 17.52 12.02 61.95
CA LEU A 68 17.20 11.85 63.36
C LEU A 68 15.93 11.01 63.59
N SER A 69 15.16 10.70 62.54
CA SER A 69 13.96 9.86 62.64
C SER A 69 14.31 8.37 62.71
N GLY A 70 15.43 7.97 62.12
CA GLY A 70 15.78 6.55 61.99
C GLY A 70 14.75 5.75 61.19
N GLY A 71 14.03 6.41 60.26
CA GLY A 71 12.96 5.82 59.45
C GLY A 71 11.66 5.60 60.22
N LYS A 72 11.39 6.38 61.26
CA LYS A 72 10.20 6.24 62.11
C LYS A 72 9.11 7.28 61.86
N ALA A 73 9.28 8.17 60.87
CA ALA A 73 8.48 9.39 60.67
C ALA A 73 8.35 10.31 61.91
N THR A 74 8.99 9.93 63.01
CA THR A 74 9.00 10.62 64.29
C THR A 74 10.43 10.63 64.80
N MET A 75 10.74 11.53 65.71
CA MET A 75 12.09 11.65 66.25
C MET A 75 12.50 10.38 67.02
N ASP A 76 13.60 9.74 66.63
CA ASP A 76 14.10 8.55 67.33
C ASP A 76 14.82 8.94 68.63
N LEU A 77 14.04 9.04 69.70
CA LEU A 77 14.58 9.31 71.04
C LEU A 77 15.60 8.26 71.48
N ALA A 78 15.55 7.03 70.97
CA ALA A 78 16.56 6.02 71.30
C ALA A 78 17.94 6.33 70.67
N ALA A 79 17.96 6.99 69.52
CA ALA A 79 19.17 7.48 68.86
C ALA A 79 19.76 8.72 69.57
N LEU A 80 18.91 9.54 70.20
CA LEU A 80 19.29 10.76 70.92
C LEU A 80 19.72 10.52 72.38
N GLY A 81 19.39 9.37 72.96
CA GLY A 81 19.67 9.02 74.35
C GLY A 81 18.49 9.27 75.31
N PRO A 82 18.69 9.19 76.64
CA PRO A 82 17.59 9.43 77.60
C PRO A 82 17.07 10.86 77.49
N TRP A 83 15.74 11.04 77.58
CA TRP A 83 15.13 12.38 77.49
C TRP A 83 15.68 13.35 78.55
N VAL A 84 16.36 14.41 78.11
CA VAL A 84 16.84 15.52 78.95
C VAL A 84 16.30 16.84 78.42
N ASP A 85 15.60 17.61 79.26
CA ASP A 85 15.20 19.01 79.04
C ASP A 85 15.68 19.81 80.25
N ALA A 86 16.95 20.22 80.24
CA ALA A 86 17.57 20.90 81.38
C ALA A 86 17.20 22.38 81.47
N ASN A 87 16.75 22.99 80.36
CA ASN A 87 16.36 24.40 80.33
C ASN A 87 14.84 24.63 80.52
N GLY A 88 14.04 23.56 80.49
CA GLY A 88 12.60 23.55 80.73
C GLY A 88 11.78 24.15 79.60
N ASN A 89 12.31 24.21 78.37
CA ASN A 89 11.62 24.79 77.23
C ASN A 89 10.66 23.80 76.54
N GLY A 90 10.60 22.55 77.01
CA GLY A 90 9.75 21.50 76.46
C GLY A 90 10.36 20.74 75.28
N LEU A 91 11.59 21.06 74.88
CA LEU A 91 12.35 20.36 73.85
C LEU A 91 13.42 19.47 74.49
N HIS A 92 13.89 18.47 73.75
CA HIS A 92 15.06 17.71 74.16
C HIS A 92 16.32 18.59 74.04
N ASP A 93 17.20 18.60 75.03
CA ASP A 93 18.42 19.42 75.02
C ASP A 93 19.34 19.06 73.83
N SER A 94 19.27 17.82 73.32
CA SER A 94 20.03 17.46 72.11
C SER A 94 19.44 18.07 70.84
N ILE A 95 18.19 18.54 70.86
CA ILE A 95 17.54 19.22 69.75
C ILE A 95 17.50 20.73 69.89
N ASP A 96 17.75 21.27 71.07
CA ASP A 96 17.88 22.72 71.26
C ASP A 96 18.89 23.40 70.32
N PRO A 97 20.08 22.82 70.05
CA PRO A 97 20.99 23.39 69.06
C PRO A 97 20.41 23.36 67.63
N PHE A 98 19.55 22.39 67.33
CA PHE A 98 18.91 22.22 66.02
C PHE A 98 17.74 23.19 65.82
N VAL A 99 16.94 23.45 66.86
CA VAL A 99 15.75 24.32 66.81
C VAL A 99 16.09 25.81 67.03
N ALA A 100 17.20 26.12 67.71
CA ALA A 100 17.61 27.50 67.99
C ALA A 100 18.06 28.25 66.71
N GLY A 101 17.11 28.96 66.08
CA GLY A 101 17.34 29.70 64.83
C GLY A 101 17.09 28.88 63.57
N PHE A 102 16.41 27.74 63.70
CA PHE A 102 15.89 26.97 62.57
C PHE A 102 14.83 27.78 61.83
N ASN A 103 14.99 27.91 60.52
CA ASN A 103 13.93 28.35 59.62
C ASN A 103 13.36 27.08 59.00
N ILE A 104 12.04 26.95 59.00
CA ILE A 104 11.38 25.90 58.22
C ILE A 104 11.73 26.12 56.75
N ILE A 105 11.92 25.02 56.03
CA ILE A 105 12.43 25.02 54.64
C ILE A 105 11.25 25.35 53.70
N SER A 106 11.58 26.11 52.67
CA SER A 106 10.76 26.45 51.50
C SER A 106 11.81 26.52 50.39
N THR A 107 11.92 25.45 49.62
CA THR A 107 13.03 25.21 48.70
C THR A 107 13.02 26.21 47.54
N ASP A 108 11.86 26.42 46.93
CA ASP A 108 11.62 27.38 45.86
C ASP A 108 11.41 28.86 46.33
N SER A 109 11.20 29.05 47.64
CA SER A 109 10.92 30.33 48.30
C SER A 109 9.60 31.03 47.91
N ASP A 110 8.56 30.29 47.52
CA ASP A 110 7.25 30.85 47.15
C ASP A 110 6.34 31.22 48.36
N GLY A 111 6.65 30.66 49.53
CA GLY A 111 5.95 30.88 50.80
C GLY A 111 5.06 29.73 51.27
N ILE A 112 4.97 28.65 50.50
CA ILE A 112 4.57 27.31 50.94
C ILE A 112 5.83 26.64 51.52
N LEU A 113 5.65 25.72 52.47
CA LEU A 113 6.75 25.04 53.14
C LEU A 113 6.78 23.63 52.58
N ASP A 114 7.98 23.06 52.36
CA ASP A 114 8.16 21.76 51.69
C ASP A 114 7.17 20.68 52.18
N GLN A 115 6.96 20.57 53.49
CA GLN A 115 5.97 19.70 54.15
C GLN A 115 4.46 19.94 53.86
N PHE A 116 4.16 20.81 52.91
CA PHE A 116 2.82 21.14 52.42
C PHE A 116 2.85 21.37 50.90
N ASP A 117 3.93 20.97 50.23
CA ASP A 117 4.32 21.35 48.88
C ASP A 117 4.58 20.07 48.08
N LEU A 118 3.80 19.83 47.04
CA LEU A 118 3.90 18.60 46.26
C LEU A 118 4.98 18.65 45.16
N ASP A 119 5.63 19.80 44.95
CA ASP A 119 6.67 20.08 43.95
C ASP A 119 7.66 21.12 44.51
N SER A 120 8.43 20.72 45.53
CA SER A 120 9.21 21.61 46.42
C SER A 120 10.21 22.52 45.71
N ASP A 121 10.73 22.10 44.55
CA ASP A 121 11.66 22.89 43.74
C ASP A 121 11.03 23.49 42.47
N ASN A 122 9.73 23.24 42.26
CA ASN A 122 8.87 23.78 41.23
C ASN A 122 9.36 23.46 39.81
N ASP A 123 9.90 22.26 39.63
CA ASP A 123 10.45 21.77 38.38
C ASP A 123 9.42 20.95 37.56
N GLY A 124 8.25 20.65 38.13
CA GLY A 124 7.16 19.95 37.46
C GLY A 124 7.28 18.43 37.50
N LEU A 125 8.16 17.90 38.34
CA LEU A 125 8.12 16.55 38.87
C LEU A 125 7.62 16.60 40.31
N PHE A 126 6.87 15.57 40.73
CA PHE A 126 6.32 15.56 42.08
C PHE A 126 7.30 14.97 43.08
N ASP A 127 7.30 15.52 44.28
CA ASP A 127 8.21 15.14 45.37
C ASP A 127 8.16 13.63 45.65
N VAL A 128 6.96 13.06 45.70
CA VAL A 128 6.71 11.62 45.83
C VAL A 128 7.48 10.77 44.80
N ASP A 129 7.56 11.21 43.55
CA ASP A 129 8.20 10.49 42.46
C ASP A 129 9.72 10.56 42.57
N GLU A 130 10.25 11.73 42.88
CA GLU A 130 11.69 11.99 42.98
C GLU A 130 12.30 11.41 44.25
N ALA A 131 11.56 11.45 45.37
CA ALA A 131 11.94 10.80 46.62
C ALA A 131 12.05 9.26 46.49
N GLY A 132 11.53 8.68 45.40
CA GLY A 132 11.53 7.24 45.16
C GLY A 132 10.33 6.52 45.78
N TYR A 133 9.28 7.26 46.13
CA TYR A 133 8.04 6.75 46.69
C TYR A 133 6.87 6.74 45.69
N GLY A 134 7.09 7.15 44.44
CA GLY A 134 6.11 7.20 43.35
C GLY A 134 5.23 5.97 43.10
N ASP A 135 5.61 4.79 43.61
CA ASP A 135 4.75 3.59 43.58
C ASP A 135 3.49 3.73 44.48
N GLY A 136 3.46 4.72 45.39
CA GLY A 136 2.31 5.02 46.24
C GLY A 136 1.34 6.05 45.68
N ASP A 137 1.80 6.93 44.79
CA ASP A 137 0.95 7.79 43.97
C ASP A 137 0.55 7.01 42.69
N VAL A 138 -0.60 6.35 42.73
CA VAL A 138 -1.03 5.41 41.68
C VAL A 138 -1.72 6.16 40.53
N ASN A 139 -2.46 7.23 40.84
CA ASN A 139 -3.18 8.08 39.89
C ASN A 139 -2.32 9.20 39.27
N GLY A 140 -1.10 9.42 39.76
CA GLY A 140 -0.13 10.35 39.19
C GLY A 140 -0.51 11.81 39.37
N ASP A 141 -1.08 12.19 40.52
CA ASP A 141 -1.51 13.56 40.82
C ASP A 141 -0.63 14.29 41.85
N GLY A 142 0.47 13.64 42.27
CA GLY A 142 1.40 14.15 43.28
C GLY A 142 1.09 13.65 44.69
N MET A 143 -0.12 13.14 44.94
CA MET A 143 -0.52 12.63 46.25
C MET A 143 -0.48 11.10 46.30
N GLY A 144 -0.26 10.56 47.50
CA GLY A 144 -0.39 9.13 47.76
C GLY A 144 -1.84 8.63 47.69
N ASP A 145 -2.01 7.42 47.14
CA ASP A 145 -3.28 6.73 47.05
C ASP A 145 -3.44 5.66 48.13
N GLY A 146 -4.56 5.70 48.86
CA GLY A 146 -4.91 4.61 49.76
C GLY A 146 -5.79 5.02 50.93
N GLY A 147 -5.69 4.26 52.00
CA GLY A 147 -6.23 4.67 53.30
C GLY A 147 -5.11 4.62 54.33
N ASP A 148 -5.34 5.30 55.44
CA ASP A 148 -4.54 5.20 56.66
C ASP A 148 -5.33 4.35 57.67
N SER A 149 -4.82 3.16 57.96
CA SER A 149 -5.47 2.20 58.85
C SER A 149 -5.40 2.58 60.33
N ASP A 150 -4.45 3.42 60.75
CA ASP A 150 -4.21 3.72 62.16
C ASP A 150 -4.35 5.20 62.58
N GLY A 151 -4.51 6.09 61.61
CA GLY A 151 -4.94 7.48 61.79
C GLY A 151 -3.82 8.37 62.28
N ASP A 152 -2.59 8.13 61.84
CA ASP A 152 -1.40 8.90 62.19
C ASP A 152 -0.93 9.85 61.09
N GLY A 153 -1.60 9.84 59.94
CA GLY A 153 -1.29 10.70 58.80
C GLY A 153 -0.48 10.01 57.71
N ILE A 154 0.10 8.83 57.94
CA ILE A 154 0.88 8.12 56.93
C ILE A 154 -0.01 7.08 56.23
N LEU A 155 -0.11 7.15 54.91
CA LEU A 155 -0.91 6.18 54.15
C LEU A 155 -0.34 4.76 54.29
N ASP A 156 -1.24 3.75 54.28
CA ASP A 156 -0.88 2.32 54.36
C ASP A 156 0.13 1.88 53.27
N VAL A 157 0.21 2.63 52.17
CA VAL A 157 1.15 2.37 51.05
C VAL A 157 2.58 2.79 51.40
N PHE A 158 2.75 3.78 52.27
CA PHE A 158 4.02 4.28 52.79
C PHE A 158 4.31 3.78 54.22
N ASP A 159 3.31 3.25 54.91
CA ASP A 159 3.44 2.76 56.28
C ASP A 159 3.99 1.32 56.37
N PHE A 160 5.17 1.18 56.97
CA PHE A 160 5.80 -0.11 57.28
C PHE A 160 5.51 -0.60 58.71
N PHE A 161 4.66 0.11 59.47
CA PHE A 161 4.34 -0.15 60.86
C PHE A 161 2.92 0.23 61.29
N VAL A 162 2.12 -0.78 61.58
CA VAL A 162 0.77 -0.58 62.14
C VAL A 162 0.81 0.06 63.56
N GLY A 163 0.68 1.38 63.61
CA GLY A 163 0.36 2.28 64.72
C GLY A 163 1.32 3.47 64.86
N PHE A 164 0.90 4.73 64.73
CA PHE A 164 1.66 5.97 65.01
C PHE A 164 3.19 5.97 64.76
N GLY A 165 3.56 6.53 63.62
CA GLY A 165 4.89 6.61 63.05
C GLY A 165 5.21 5.39 62.19
N ASN A 166 6.37 5.41 61.55
CA ASN A 166 6.82 4.37 60.63
C ASN A 166 7.84 3.41 61.30
N LEU A 167 8.29 2.36 60.59
CA LEU A 167 9.40 1.50 61.03
C LEU A 167 10.34 1.14 59.89
N GLY A 168 11.45 1.89 59.81
CA GLY A 168 12.54 1.61 58.88
C GLY A 168 12.22 2.02 57.45
N GLN A 169 11.37 3.04 57.27
CA GLN A 169 11.24 3.75 56.00
C GLN A 169 12.63 4.21 55.53
N PRO A 170 12.98 3.96 54.26
CA PRO A 170 14.17 4.57 53.67
C PRO A 170 14.16 6.10 53.80
N LEU A 171 15.31 6.73 53.56
CA LEU A 171 15.32 8.18 53.31
C LEU A 171 15.07 8.41 51.81
N PRO A 172 14.56 9.59 51.42
CA PRO A 172 14.41 9.96 50.01
C PRO A 172 15.69 9.77 49.21
N ILE A 173 15.54 9.60 47.89
CA ILE A 173 16.67 9.46 46.98
C ILE A 173 17.49 10.77 46.98
N ASN A 174 18.80 10.60 46.97
CA ASN A 174 19.78 11.64 46.67
C ASN A 174 20.76 11.01 45.67
N SER A 175 20.61 11.39 44.40
CA SER A 175 21.22 10.75 43.24
C SER A 175 22.70 11.12 43.07
N ASP A 176 23.09 12.36 43.36
CA ASP A 176 24.46 12.86 43.14
C ASP A 176 25.34 12.89 44.43
N GLY A 177 24.72 12.67 45.58
CA GLY A 177 25.33 12.60 46.91
C GLY A 177 25.67 13.94 47.54
N ASP A 178 25.08 15.03 47.06
CA ASP A 178 25.37 16.37 47.53
C ASP A 178 24.72 16.69 48.91
N THR A 179 24.92 17.91 49.38
CA THR A 179 24.41 18.33 50.69
C THR A 179 24.31 19.85 50.80
N TYR A 180 23.23 20.35 51.41
CA TYR A 180 23.08 21.77 51.73
C TYR A 180 24.07 22.22 52.82
N PRO A 181 24.85 23.30 52.60
CA PRO A 181 25.80 23.81 53.60
C PRO A 181 25.07 24.57 54.72
N GLY A 182 24.83 23.91 55.84
CA GLY A 182 24.16 24.48 57.01
C GLY A 182 25.09 24.77 58.20
N THR A 183 24.61 25.62 59.12
CA THR A 183 25.24 25.85 60.45
C THR A 183 25.25 24.61 61.34
N LEU A 184 24.55 23.54 60.92
CA LEU A 184 24.20 22.33 61.67
C LEU A 184 24.86 21.04 61.14
N GLY A 185 25.80 21.16 60.19
CA GLY A 185 26.32 20.03 59.42
C GLY A 185 25.74 20.01 58.02
N ASN A 186 26.32 19.17 57.16
CA ASN A 186 25.85 18.97 55.79
C ASN A 186 24.55 18.13 55.84
N ILE A 187 23.40 18.74 55.55
CA ILE A 187 22.11 18.06 55.41
C ILE A 187 22.05 17.52 53.98
N PRO A 188 21.62 16.27 53.73
CA PRO A 188 21.37 15.80 52.36
C PRO A 188 20.40 16.74 51.65
N LEU A 189 20.72 17.14 50.44
CA LEU A 189 19.75 17.75 49.54
C LEU A 189 19.20 16.57 48.72
N TYR A 190 17.90 16.36 48.75
CA TYR A 190 17.29 15.20 48.10
C TYR A 190 16.80 15.60 46.71
N ASP A 191 16.56 14.62 45.85
CA ASP A 191 16.23 14.85 44.43
C ASP A 191 15.03 15.81 44.28
N TYR A 192 13.96 15.65 45.09
CA TYR A 192 12.79 16.53 45.11
C TYR A 192 13.04 18.00 45.51
N MET A 193 14.28 18.34 45.87
CA MET A 193 14.67 19.70 46.25
C MET A 193 15.63 20.32 45.22
N GLU A 194 15.84 19.66 44.06
CA GLU A 194 16.88 19.96 43.09
C GLU A 194 16.46 19.78 41.63
N VAL A 195 16.41 20.90 40.91
CA VAL A 195 16.11 20.96 39.48
C VAL A 195 17.07 20.20 38.53
N ASP A 196 18.18 19.67 39.04
CA ASP A 196 19.16 18.81 38.31
C ASP A 196 19.69 17.74 39.27
N SER A 197 18.79 16.84 39.69
CA SER A 197 18.98 15.76 40.67
C SER A 197 20.21 14.87 40.40
N ASN A 198 20.62 14.74 39.14
CA ASN A 198 21.75 13.90 38.74
C ASN A 198 23.03 14.69 38.38
N ASN A 199 22.94 16.02 38.38
CA ASN A 199 24.02 16.97 38.14
C ASN A 199 24.75 16.73 36.80
N ASP A 200 24.00 16.35 35.75
CA ASP A 200 24.54 16.14 34.41
C ASP A 200 24.55 17.41 33.53
N GLY A 201 23.95 18.50 34.04
CA GLY A 201 23.82 19.78 33.37
C GLY A 201 22.59 19.90 32.48
N THR A 202 21.64 18.98 32.60
CA THR A 202 20.30 19.01 32.00
C THR A 202 19.28 19.00 33.14
N PHE A 203 18.47 20.05 33.24
CA PHE A 203 17.41 20.09 34.25
C PHE A 203 16.38 18.99 34.04
N ASP A 204 15.80 18.48 35.11
CA ASP A 204 14.92 17.31 35.06
C ASP A 204 13.62 17.59 34.28
N LEU A 205 13.08 18.82 34.36
CA LEU A 205 12.00 19.36 33.51
C LEU A 205 12.27 19.28 31.99
N ALA A 206 13.51 19.27 31.52
CA ALA A 206 13.85 19.52 30.11
C ALA A 206 13.32 18.48 29.10
N ASP A 207 13.01 17.26 29.53
CA ASP A 207 12.45 16.18 28.69
C ASP A 207 10.98 15.84 29.04
N GLN A 208 10.32 16.71 29.82
CA GLN A 208 8.92 16.56 30.23
C GLN A 208 7.94 17.26 29.28
N LEU A 209 6.66 16.90 29.44
CA LEU A 209 5.55 17.44 28.65
C LEU A 209 5.44 18.98 28.77
N HIS A 210 5.72 19.48 29.97
CA HIS A 210 5.56 20.87 30.39
C HIS A 210 6.83 21.72 30.32
N SER A 211 7.93 21.20 29.74
CA SER A 211 9.19 21.93 29.52
C SER A 211 9.07 23.30 28.85
N ALA A 212 7.96 23.58 28.16
CA ALA A 212 7.70 24.90 27.57
C ALA A 212 7.26 25.97 28.59
N LEU A 213 6.94 25.58 29.83
CA LEU A 213 6.58 26.48 30.92
C LEU A 213 7.81 27.13 31.58
N ASP A 214 9.00 26.53 31.44
CA ASP A 214 10.27 27.17 31.76
C ASP A 214 10.78 27.95 30.54
N ALA A 215 10.35 29.20 30.39
CA ALA A 215 10.74 30.03 29.25
C ALA A 215 12.16 30.61 29.40
N ASN A 216 12.70 30.58 30.61
CA ASN A 216 13.97 31.20 30.97
C ASN A 216 15.13 30.18 31.01
N ASN A 217 14.79 28.89 30.98
CA ASN A 217 15.64 27.71 30.98
C ASN A 217 16.51 27.63 32.24
N ASP A 218 15.91 27.87 33.42
CA ASP A 218 16.55 27.71 34.74
C ASP A 218 16.12 26.45 35.50
N GLY A 219 15.27 25.61 34.90
CA GLY A 219 14.79 24.36 35.50
C GLY A 219 13.47 24.51 36.23
N ILE A 220 13.00 25.74 36.48
CA ILE A 220 11.82 26.02 37.29
C ILE A 220 10.67 26.48 36.38
N ILE A 221 9.45 26.04 36.68
CA ILE A 221 8.25 26.51 35.99
C ILE A 221 8.05 28.02 36.24
N ASP A 222 7.92 28.80 35.17
CA ASP A 222 7.71 30.25 35.30
C ASP A 222 6.31 30.57 35.84
N GLY A 223 6.20 30.95 37.13
CA GLY A 223 4.93 31.29 37.76
C GLY A 223 5.07 31.87 39.16
N THR A 224 3.98 32.36 39.74
CA THR A 224 3.89 32.70 41.18
C THR A 224 2.45 32.54 41.72
N THR A 225 1.60 31.85 40.98
CA THR A 225 0.18 31.71 41.30
C THR A 225 -0.08 30.25 41.56
N ASP A 226 -0.56 30.00 42.76
CA ASP A 226 -1.08 28.72 43.25
C ASP A 226 -2.33 29.10 44.08
N VAL A 227 -3.50 28.69 43.58
CA VAL A 227 -4.80 29.05 44.16
C VAL A 227 -5.16 28.15 45.34
N ASP A 228 -4.79 26.89 45.25
CA ASP A 228 -5.03 25.75 46.14
C ASP A 228 -4.16 25.80 47.37
N ARG A 229 -2.91 26.23 47.16
CA ARG A 229 -1.78 26.19 48.10
C ARG A 229 -1.32 24.77 48.37
N ASP A 230 -1.16 24.00 47.30
CA ASP A 230 -0.63 22.65 47.31
C ASP A 230 0.81 22.56 46.81
N GLY A 231 1.45 23.72 46.54
CA GLY A 231 2.83 23.77 46.07
C GLY A 231 2.97 23.73 44.55
N ILE A 232 1.91 23.33 43.85
CA ILE A 232 1.92 23.16 42.40
C ILE A 232 1.50 24.47 41.73
N LEU A 233 2.34 25.01 40.84
CA LEU A 233 1.99 26.23 40.12
C LEU A 233 0.79 26.03 39.17
N ASP A 234 -0.17 26.98 39.17
CA ASP A 234 -1.37 27.04 38.29
C ASP A 234 -1.04 26.86 36.78
N ALA A 235 0.21 27.11 36.37
CA ALA A 235 0.65 26.97 34.99
C ALA A 235 0.82 25.50 34.57
N PHE A 236 1.18 24.65 35.53
CA PHE A 236 1.34 23.21 35.39
C PHE A 236 0.10 22.47 35.89
N ASP A 237 -0.46 22.90 37.03
CA ASP A 237 -1.63 22.30 37.62
C ASP A 237 -2.84 22.34 36.67
N THR A 238 -3.37 21.17 36.37
CA THR A 238 -4.52 21.05 35.47
C THR A 238 -5.86 21.33 36.16
N SER A 239 -5.89 21.46 37.49
CA SER A 239 -7.06 21.75 38.30
C SER A 239 -6.76 22.58 39.56
N THR A 240 -6.77 23.91 39.40
CA THR A 240 -6.52 24.94 40.44
C THR A 240 -7.59 25.08 41.55
N LEU A 241 -8.28 23.99 41.89
CA LEU A 241 -9.33 23.91 42.90
C LEU A 241 -9.24 22.63 43.77
N VAL A 242 -8.28 21.75 43.47
CA VAL A 242 -8.06 20.47 44.11
C VAL A 242 -6.62 20.47 44.60
N PHE A 243 -6.39 19.99 45.82
CA PHE A 243 -5.04 19.77 46.32
C PHE A 243 -4.46 18.56 45.58
N GLY A 244 -3.30 18.73 44.95
CA GLY A 244 -2.75 17.84 43.93
C GLY A 244 -3.17 18.24 42.51
N SER A 245 -2.45 17.76 41.51
CA SER A 245 -2.73 18.05 40.10
C SER A 245 -3.24 16.79 39.38
N PRO A 246 -4.56 16.53 39.36
CA PRO A 246 -5.16 15.49 38.53
C PRO A 246 -4.66 15.53 37.09
N ARG A 247 -4.68 14.42 36.36
CA ARG A 247 -4.21 14.40 34.96
C ARG A 247 -5.31 14.76 33.97
N ASP A 248 -5.67 16.05 33.87
CA ASP A 248 -6.67 16.55 32.93
C ASP A 248 -6.09 17.02 31.58
N LEU A 249 -5.66 16.06 30.75
CA LEU A 249 -5.00 16.31 29.48
C LEU A 249 -5.91 16.00 28.27
N ASN A 250 -5.75 16.76 27.17
CA ASN A 250 -6.47 16.55 25.91
C ASN A 250 -5.67 17.08 24.71
N GLU A 251 -4.64 16.32 24.32
CA GLU A 251 -3.80 16.59 23.16
C GLU A 251 -3.18 15.29 22.62
N PRO A 252 -2.58 15.25 21.42
CA PRO A 252 -1.97 14.01 20.91
C PRO A 252 -0.79 13.54 21.77
N LEU A 253 -0.99 12.47 22.56
CA LEU A 253 -0.05 11.95 23.55
C LEU A 253 0.24 10.45 23.34
N TYR A 254 1.11 9.89 24.17
CA TYR A 254 1.31 8.45 24.38
C TYR A 254 1.76 8.20 25.82
N ILE A 255 1.57 6.96 26.30
CA ILE A 255 2.06 6.51 27.62
C ILE A 255 3.39 5.78 27.48
N GLU A 256 4.34 6.09 28.36
CA GLU A 256 5.57 5.32 28.56
C GLU A 256 5.43 4.41 29.78
N PHE A 257 5.64 3.10 29.56
CA PHE A 257 5.55 2.08 30.60
C PHE A 257 6.97 1.72 31.09
N ASP A 258 7.16 1.63 32.40
CA ASP A 258 8.45 1.46 33.06
C ASP A 258 8.97 0.00 33.12
N GLY A 259 8.07 -0.97 32.92
CA GLY A 259 8.34 -2.40 32.96
C GLY A 259 8.23 -3.07 34.33
N ARG A 260 7.75 -2.37 35.38
CA ARG A 260 7.60 -2.90 36.75
C ARG A 260 6.14 -3.00 37.18
N ASN A 261 5.35 -1.94 37.04
CA ASN A 261 4.00 -1.84 37.62
C ASN A 261 3.02 -0.98 36.82
N ASP A 262 3.43 -0.37 35.71
CA ASP A 262 2.55 0.46 34.87
C ASP A 262 1.53 -0.37 34.07
N TYR A 263 0.26 0.00 34.14
CA TYR A 263 -0.77 -0.56 33.27
C TYR A 263 -2.03 0.30 33.18
N VAL A 264 -2.83 0.05 32.15
CA VAL A 264 -4.22 0.54 32.04
C VAL A 264 -5.17 -0.65 32.18
N GLN A 265 -6.26 -0.49 32.90
CA GLN A 265 -7.21 -1.55 33.19
C GLN A 265 -8.66 -1.10 33.05
N GLU A 266 -9.42 -1.93 32.33
CA GLU A 266 -10.86 -1.81 32.20
C GLU A 266 -11.62 -2.41 33.39
N SER A 267 -12.87 -1.97 33.57
CA SER A 267 -13.75 -2.50 34.61
C SER A 267 -14.50 -3.79 34.19
N LEU A 268 -14.50 -4.12 32.90
CA LEU A 268 -15.28 -5.22 32.31
C LEU A 268 -14.45 -6.07 31.34
N ASP A 269 -14.99 -7.26 31.00
CA ASP A 269 -14.50 -8.04 29.86
C ASP A 269 -15.05 -7.52 28.52
N ILE A 270 -14.26 -7.68 27.46
CA ILE A 270 -14.44 -7.05 26.15
C ILE A 270 -14.48 -8.08 25.03
N VAL A 271 -13.56 -9.05 25.02
CA VAL A 271 -13.40 -9.98 23.89
C VAL A 271 -13.80 -11.42 24.20
N GLN A 272 -14.10 -11.75 25.45
CA GLN A 272 -14.51 -13.10 25.82
C GLN A 272 -15.85 -13.49 25.16
N GLY A 273 -15.96 -14.76 24.78
CA GLY A 273 -17.14 -15.30 24.10
C GLY A 273 -17.26 -14.93 22.61
N LEU A 274 -16.42 -14.04 22.08
CA LEU A 274 -16.43 -13.68 20.67
C LEU A 274 -15.87 -14.79 19.78
N ALA A 275 -16.51 -14.98 18.61
CA ALA A 275 -16.01 -15.87 17.55
C ALA A 275 -15.06 -15.16 16.57
N GLY A 276 -14.94 -13.83 16.66
CA GLY A 276 -14.00 -13.03 15.90
C GLY A 276 -13.62 -11.78 16.69
N ALA A 277 -12.33 -11.48 16.76
CA ALA A 277 -11.81 -10.31 17.47
C ALA A 277 -10.53 -9.81 16.81
N THR A 278 -10.27 -8.51 16.88
CA THR A 278 -8.99 -7.93 16.46
C THR A 278 -8.49 -6.94 17.51
N LEU A 279 -7.23 -7.07 17.90
CA LEU A 279 -6.51 -6.13 18.75
C LEU A 279 -5.36 -5.55 17.93
N MET A 280 -5.21 -4.24 17.91
CA MET A 280 -4.09 -3.56 17.23
C MET A 280 -3.60 -2.36 18.06
N ALA A 281 -2.32 -2.03 17.92
CA ALA A 281 -1.68 -0.94 18.65
C ALA A 281 -0.39 -0.51 17.92
N TRP A 282 0.06 0.71 18.20
CA TRP A 282 1.45 1.11 17.99
C TRP A 282 2.27 0.80 19.26
N ILE A 283 3.46 0.21 19.08
CA ILE A 283 4.37 -0.10 20.18
C ILE A 283 5.79 0.38 19.88
N LYS A 284 6.50 0.86 20.89
CA LYS A 284 7.92 1.23 20.86
C LYS A 284 8.62 0.60 22.09
N PRO A 285 8.87 -0.72 22.10
CA PRO A 285 9.46 -1.39 23.26
C PRO A 285 10.92 -0.98 23.44
N SER A 286 11.33 -0.72 24.68
CA SER A 286 12.74 -0.47 25.04
C SER A 286 13.41 -1.68 25.69
N ASP A 287 12.63 -2.59 26.29
CA ASP A 287 13.08 -3.92 26.73
C ASP A 287 11.99 -4.98 26.47
N VAL A 288 12.42 -6.19 26.12
CA VAL A 288 11.55 -7.36 25.93
C VAL A 288 11.97 -8.58 26.77
N SER A 289 12.95 -8.42 27.67
CA SER A 289 13.56 -9.48 28.47
C SER A 289 12.54 -10.28 29.30
N GLN A 290 11.50 -9.60 29.80
CA GLN A 290 10.43 -10.16 30.64
C GLN A 290 9.20 -10.68 29.87
N ASN A 291 9.27 -10.79 28.55
CA ASN A 291 8.12 -11.11 27.69
C ASN A 291 6.94 -10.14 27.90
N PRO A 292 7.14 -8.83 27.66
CA PRO A 292 6.15 -7.80 27.94
C PRO A 292 4.83 -8.05 27.21
N VAL A 293 3.72 -7.72 27.89
CA VAL A 293 2.37 -7.82 27.34
C VAL A 293 1.97 -6.46 26.80
N ILE A 294 1.46 -6.45 25.56
CA ILE A 294 0.98 -5.23 24.91
C ILE A 294 -0.43 -4.93 25.44
N ALA A 295 -1.37 -5.85 25.19
CA ALA A 295 -2.73 -5.77 25.70
C ALA A 295 -3.47 -7.11 25.58
N GLY A 296 -4.60 -7.26 26.28
CA GLY A 296 -5.53 -8.37 26.11
C GLY A 296 -6.25 -8.82 27.38
N GLU A 297 -6.89 -9.98 27.27
CA GLU A 297 -7.62 -10.69 28.33
C GLU A 297 -7.15 -12.13 28.47
N GLU A 298 -7.54 -12.81 29.55
CA GLU A 298 -7.31 -14.25 29.65
C GLU A 298 -7.90 -14.95 28.40
N ASN A 299 -7.09 -15.80 27.75
CA ASN A 299 -7.38 -16.47 26.48
C ASN A 299 -7.33 -15.62 25.20
N PHE A 300 -6.98 -14.34 25.27
CA PHE A 300 -6.63 -13.53 24.10
C PHE A 300 -5.59 -12.47 24.48
N ILE A 301 -4.31 -12.88 24.54
CA ILE A 301 -3.19 -12.04 25.02
C ILE A 301 -2.21 -11.78 23.87
N PHE A 302 -1.91 -10.51 23.61
CA PHE A 302 -0.90 -10.11 22.64
C PHE A 302 0.35 -9.57 23.35
N SER A 303 1.51 -10.11 22.98
CA SER A 303 2.77 -9.89 23.70
C SER A 303 3.97 -9.85 22.76
N VAL A 304 5.09 -9.32 23.27
CA VAL A 304 6.42 -9.50 22.66
C VAL A 304 7.21 -10.46 23.53
N ILE A 305 7.87 -11.44 22.93
CA ILE A 305 8.73 -12.38 23.67
C ILE A 305 10.18 -11.93 23.65
N ASN A 306 10.99 -12.47 24.56
CA ASN A 306 12.42 -12.16 24.74
C ASN A 306 13.35 -12.45 23.53
N THR A 307 12.80 -12.91 22.41
CA THR A 307 13.48 -13.04 21.11
C THR A 307 13.03 -11.98 20.11
N ASN A 308 12.43 -10.89 20.60
CA ASN A 308 11.88 -9.76 19.85
C ASN A 308 10.77 -10.17 18.86
N ARG A 309 10.03 -11.25 19.14
CA ARG A 309 8.95 -11.71 18.25
C ARG A 309 7.60 -11.43 18.88
N LEU A 310 6.61 -11.12 18.04
CA LEU A 310 5.22 -11.05 18.47
C LEU A 310 4.70 -12.44 18.81
N ARG A 311 3.91 -12.55 19.88
CA ARG A 311 3.19 -13.75 20.30
C ARG A 311 1.73 -13.42 20.55
N LEU A 312 0.85 -14.24 19.99
CA LEU A 312 -0.56 -14.27 20.33
C LEU A 312 -0.85 -15.56 21.11
N ASN A 313 -1.48 -15.42 22.27
CA ASN A 313 -2.12 -16.51 23.00
C ASN A 313 -3.62 -16.49 22.69
N VAL A 314 -4.16 -17.60 22.20
CA VAL A 314 -5.61 -17.81 22.10
C VAL A 314 -5.98 -19.10 22.81
N ASN A 315 -6.88 -19.06 23.80
CA ASN A 315 -7.34 -20.24 24.54
C ASN A 315 -6.19 -21.13 25.09
N GLY A 316 -5.11 -20.49 25.60
CA GLY A 316 -3.93 -21.17 26.11
C GLY A 316 -2.93 -21.63 25.04
N ALA A 317 -3.28 -21.57 23.75
CA ALA A 317 -2.36 -21.87 22.65
C ALA A 317 -1.49 -20.64 22.31
N ASN A 318 -0.18 -20.77 22.49
CA ASN A 318 0.79 -19.74 22.12
C ASN A 318 1.31 -19.97 20.70
N PHE A 319 1.28 -18.94 19.86
CA PHE A 319 2.01 -18.95 18.58
C PHE A 319 2.67 -17.60 18.32
N ASN A 320 3.82 -17.65 17.65
CA ASN A 320 4.64 -16.46 17.41
C ASN A 320 4.61 -16.09 15.91
N SER A 321 4.86 -14.82 15.61
CA SER A 321 5.24 -14.33 14.27
C SER A 321 6.41 -15.15 13.69
N ASN A 322 6.55 -15.24 12.37
CA ASN A 322 7.54 -16.06 11.66
C ASN A 322 8.99 -15.81 12.12
N SER A 323 9.85 -16.82 12.01
CA SER A 323 11.28 -16.67 12.35
C SER A 323 11.95 -15.61 11.47
N GLY A 324 12.74 -14.72 12.08
CA GLY A 324 13.38 -13.59 11.40
C GLY A 324 12.53 -12.32 11.31
N VAL A 325 11.25 -12.37 11.68
CA VAL A 325 10.40 -11.19 11.84
C VAL A 325 10.53 -10.68 13.27
N ASN A 326 11.49 -9.77 13.49
CA ASN A 326 11.74 -9.19 14.80
C ASN A 326 11.12 -7.78 14.92
N ILE A 327 10.79 -7.40 16.14
CA ILE A 327 10.40 -6.06 16.56
C ILE A 327 11.68 -5.29 16.93
N PRO A 328 11.98 -4.17 16.24
CA PRO A 328 13.07 -3.30 16.64
C PRO A 328 12.77 -2.65 18.00
N LEU A 329 13.79 -2.52 18.84
CA LEU A 329 13.66 -1.73 20.07
C LEU A 329 13.74 -0.24 19.73
N ASN A 330 13.11 0.60 20.56
CA ASN A 330 13.11 2.06 20.42
C ASN A 330 12.65 2.55 19.04
N THR A 331 11.81 1.78 18.36
CA THR A 331 11.24 2.14 17.05
C THR A 331 9.76 1.79 17.04
N TRP A 332 8.93 2.75 16.67
CA TRP A 332 7.49 2.56 16.53
C TRP A 332 7.20 1.47 15.51
N THR A 333 6.44 0.47 15.94
CA THR A 333 5.97 -0.63 15.10
C THR A 333 4.48 -0.81 15.33
N HIS A 334 3.70 -0.78 14.26
CA HIS A 334 2.29 -1.13 14.35
C HIS A 334 2.12 -2.64 14.39
N VAL A 335 1.30 -3.14 15.29
CA VAL A 335 1.10 -4.57 15.51
C VAL A 335 -0.39 -4.89 15.57
N ALA A 336 -0.79 -6.04 15.04
CA ALA A 336 -2.18 -6.51 15.17
C ALA A 336 -2.28 -8.02 15.36
N ALA A 337 -3.23 -8.44 16.17
CA ALA A 337 -3.64 -9.81 16.40
C ALA A 337 -5.10 -9.97 15.96
N VAL A 338 -5.36 -10.91 15.05
CA VAL A 338 -6.70 -11.22 14.55
C VAL A 338 -7.05 -12.65 14.91
N PHE A 339 -8.20 -12.84 15.54
CA PHE A 339 -8.83 -14.14 15.75
C PHE A 339 -10.08 -14.24 14.88
N ASP A 340 -10.15 -15.28 14.05
CA ASP A 340 -11.27 -15.66 13.18
C ASP A 340 -11.63 -17.13 13.47
N GLY A 341 -12.32 -17.33 14.60
CA GLY A 341 -12.69 -18.66 15.07
C GLY A 341 -13.70 -19.36 14.15
N ALA A 342 -14.49 -18.59 13.38
CA ALA A 342 -15.43 -19.11 12.37
C ALA A 342 -14.70 -19.79 11.21
N ASN A 343 -13.58 -19.20 10.73
CA ASN A 343 -12.75 -19.79 9.68
C ASN A 343 -11.55 -20.59 10.23
N SER A 344 -11.51 -20.83 11.55
CA SER A 344 -10.45 -21.59 12.22
C SER A 344 -9.05 -20.99 12.03
N LEU A 345 -8.91 -19.67 12.16
CA LEU A 345 -7.66 -18.94 11.91
C LEU A 345 -7.36 -17.92 13.01
N ALA A 346 -6.09 -17.83 13.38
CA ALA A 346 -5.54 -16.70 14.12
C ALA A 346 -4.33 -16.14 13.36
N LYS A 347 -4.15 -14.82 13.35
CA LYS A 347 -3.14 -14.12 12.53
C LYS A 347 -2.43 -13.04 13.35
N ILE A 348 -1.16 -12.80 13.03
CA ILE A 348 -0.34 -11.74 13.59
C ILE A 348 0.17 -10.87 12.43
N TYR A 349 0.07 -9.56 12.61
CA TYR A 349 0.52 -8.55 11.66
C TYR A 349 1.58 -7.64 12.26
N LYS A 350 2.55 -7.21 11.44
CA LYS A 350 3.55 -6.19 11.74
C LYS A 350 3.52 -5.15 10.62
N ASN A 351 3.35 -3.87 10.94
CA ASN A 351 3.21 -2.76 9.99
C ASN A 351 2.18 -3.06 8.88
N GLY A 352 1.10 -3.80 9.19
CA GLY A 352 0.08 -4.22 8.22
C GLY A 352 0.43 -5.46 7.37
N VAL A 353 1.65 -5.99 7.47
CA VAL A 353 2.08 -7.23 6.81
C VAL A 353 1.63 -8.44 7.64
N LEU A 354 1.03 -9.46 7.03
CA LEU A 354 0.77 -10.75 7.70
C LEU A 354 2.09 -11.48 7.96
N VAL A 355 2.46 -11.64 9.23
CA VAL A 355 3.75 -12.23 9.64
C VAL A 355 3.63 -13.52 10.41
N GLY A 356 2.42 -14.01 10.69
CA GLY A 356 2.21 -15.33 11.30
C GLY A 356 0.75 -15.73 11.26
N SER A 357 0.49 -17.02 11.14
CA SER A 357 -0.87 -17.57 11.23
C SER A 357 -0.87 -18.98 11.80
N THR A 358 -1.93 -19.34 12.51
CA THR A 358 -2.16 -20.70 13.00
C THR A 358 -3.64 -21.04 12.94
N SER A 359 -3.97 -22.33 13.07
CA SER A 359 -5.35 -22.78 13.14
C SER A 359 -5.86 -22.82 14.58
N VAL A 360 -6.83 -21.98 14.89
CA VAL A 360 -7.58 -21.97 16.17
C VAL A 360 -9.05 -21.73 15.83
N SER A 361 -9.93 -22.57 16.34
CA SER A 361 -11.37 -22.53 16.06
C SER A 361 -12.21 -22.22 17.31
N GLY A 362 -13.48 -21.90 17.09
CA GLY A 362 -14.45 -21.69 18.16
C GLY A 362 -14.53 -20.24 18.60
N VAL A 363 -14.63 -20.02 19.92
CA VAL A 363 -14.74 -18.70 20.53
C VAL A 363 -13.58 -18.47 21.51
N ILE A 364 -13.33 -17.21 21.89
CA ILE A 364 -12.47 -16.90 23.03
C ILE A 364 -13.17 -17.39 24.30
N ASN A 365 -12.51 -18.25 25.08
CA ASN A 365 -13.14 -18.91 26.22
C ASN A 365 -13.48 -17.95 27.36
N LEU A 366 -14.66 -18.13 27.94
CA LEU A 366 -15.12 -17.39 29.12
C LEU A 366 -14.32 -17.81 30.36
N THR A 367 -13.95 -16.83 31.18
CA THR A 367 -13.19 -17.00 32.43
C THR A 367 -13.73 -16.06 33.51
N ALA A 368 -13.48 -16.41 34.78
CA ALA A 368 -13.94 -15.58 35.89
C ALA A 368 -12.90 -14.50 36.20
N ASN A 369 -13.34 -13.23 36.25
CA ASN A 369 -12.64 -12.09 36.84
C ASN A 369 -11.29 -11.70 36.20
N ASN A 370 -11.17 -11.77 34.87
CA ASN A 370 -10.01 -11.23 34.15
C ASN A 370 -10.46 -10.15 33.16
N VAL A 371 -10.25 -8.90 33.57
CA VAL A 371 -10.55 -7.69 32.80
C VAL A 371 -9.49 -7.40 31.76
N PHE A 372 -9.85 -6.60 30.75
CA PHE A 372 -8.91 -6.16 29.73
C PHE A 372 -7.83 -5.25 30.33
N ARG A 373 -6.57 -5.50 29.96
CA ARG A 373 -5.43 -4.68 30.38
C ARG A 373 -4.54 -4.31 29.20
N ILE A 374 -3.90 -3.14 29.31
CA ILE A 374 -2.83 -2.66 28.44
C ILE A 374 -1.57 -2.52 29.29
N GLY A 375 -0.42 -2.92 28.76
CA GLY A 375 0.86 -2.81 29.46
C GLY A 375 1.15 -3.93 30.46
N ARG A 376 0.18 -4.82 30.78
CA ARG A 376 0.37 -5.91 31.74
C ARG A 376 -0.35 -7.19 31.36
N ASN A 377 0.20 -8.32 31.79
CA ASN A 377 -0.48 -9.61 31.79
C ASN A 377 -1.84 -9.55 32.55
N PRO A 378 -2.96 -9.91 31.90
CA PRO A 378 -4.30 -9.86 32.52
C PRO A 378 -4.51 -10.91 33.61
N LEU A 379 -3.61 -11.89 33.77
CA LEU A 379 -3.71 -12.88 34.85
C LEU A 379 -3.38 -12.25 36.22
N PRO A 380 -4.09 -12.59 37.31
CA PRO A 380 -3.89 -11.98 38.63
C PRO A 380 -2.48 -12.17 39.22
N SER A 381 -1.81 -13.27 38.87
CA SER A 381 -0.42 -13.56 39.26
C SER A 381 0.61 -13.15 38.18
N GLY A 382 0.16 -12.47 37.11
CA GLY A 382 1.00 -12.05 36.01
C GLY A 382 1.87 -10.84 36.38
N SER A 383 3.18 -11.00 36.24
CA SER A 383 4.20 -9.97 36.48
C SER A 383 4.91 -9.52 35.19
N ASN A 384 4.32 -9.79 34.02
CA ASN A 384 4.89 -9.37 32.75
C ASN A 384 4.33 -7.98 32.42
N TYR A 385 5.15 -6.96 32.62
CA TYR A 385 4.85 -5.57 32.31
C TYR A 385 5.56 -5.13 31.04
N PHE A 386 4.96 -4.18 30.33
CA PHE A 386 5.53 -3.56 29.15
C PHE A 386 6.58 -2.54 29.56
N LYS A 387 7.70 -2.50 28.84
CA LYS A 387 8.71 -1.46 28.99
C LYS A 387 8.91 -0.72 27.68
N GLY A 388 8.63 0.57 27.66
CA GLY A 388 8.59 1.43 26.48
C GLY A 388 7.19 1.99 26.20
N SER A 389 6.94 2.48 24.99
CA SER A 389 5.70 3.23 24.70
C SER A 389 4.62 2.39 24.01
N ILE A 390 3.36 2.64 24.33
CA ILE A 390 2.18 2.10 23.62
C ILE A 390 1.25 3.26 23.25
N ASP A 391 0.69 3.19 22.05
CA ASP A 391 -0.24 4.19 21.51
C ASP A 391 -1.32 3.53 20.63
N GLU A 392 -2.45 4.21 20.42
CA GLU A 392 -3.51 3.85 19.47
C GLU A 392 -4.04 2.41 19.62
N VAL A 393 -4.37 1.99 20.85
CA VAL A 393 -4.89 0.64 21.11
C VAL A 393 -6.35 0.56 20.66
N ARG A 394 -6.61 -0.29 19.67
CA ARG A 394 -7.95 -0.50 19.10
C ARG A 394 -8.38 -1.94 19.26
N VAL A 395 -9.63 -2.13 19.69
CA VAL A 395 -10.25 -3.46 19.85
C VAL A 395 -11.51 -3.54 19.00
N PHE A 396 -11.60 -4.57 18.17
CA PHE A 396 -12.75 -4.86 17.32
C PHE A 396 -13.39 -6.19 17.69
N ASN A 397 -14.72 -6.23 17.67
CA ASN A 397 -15.51 -7.45 17.89
C ASN A 397 -15.66 -8.33 16.63
N THR A 398 -14.74 -8.17 15.67
CA THR A 398 -14.75 -8.89 14.40
C THR A 398 -13.33 -9.20 13.96
N ALA A 399 -13.19 -10.22 13.11
CA ALA A 399 -11.94 -10.55 12.46
C ALA A 399 -11.69 -9.60 11.29
N LEU A 400 -10.75 -8.67 11.43
CA LEU A 400 -10.43 -7.73 10.35
C LEU A 400 -9.71 -8.40 9.18
N THR A 401 -10.04 -7.95 7.98
CA THR A 401 -9.30 -8.32 6.76
C THR A 401 -7.98 -7.58 6.69
N THR A 402 -7.00 -8.13 5.96
CA THR A 402 -5.71 -7.45 5.72
C THR A 402 -5.89 -6.05 5.14
N ALA A 403 -6.80 -5.88 4.18
CA ALA A 403 -7.07 -4.58 3.56
C ALA A 403 -7.68 -3.56 4.55
N GLN A 404 -8.51 -4.01 5.50
CA GLN A 404 -9.03 -3.15 6.57
C GLN A 404 -7.91 -2.72 7.51
N ILE A 405 -7.03 -3.63 7.93
CA ILE A 405 -5.88 -3.31 8.79
C ILE A 405 -4.98 -2.28 8.10
N GLN A 406 -4.59 -2.56 6.85
CA GLN A 406 -3.69 -1.70 6.06
C GLN A 406 -4.24 -0.28 5.89
N LYS A 407 -5.57 -0.11 5.84
CA LYS A 407 -6.22 1.21 5.79
C LYS A 407 -6.18 2.01 7.09
N MET A 408 -5.78 1.40 8.20
CA MET A 408 -5.82 2.00 9.53
C MET A 408 -4.43 2.14 10.19
N VAL A 409 -3.38 1.56 9.61
CA VAL A 409 -2.04 1.54 10.24
C VAL A 409 -1.50 2.95 10.46
N TYR A 410 -1.53 3.78 9.41
CA TYR A 410 -0.83 5.07 9.36
C TYR A 410 -1.76 6.29 9.50
N GLN A 411 -2.87 6.12 10.21
CA GLN A 411 -3.80 7.22 10.53
C GLN A 411 -4.66 6.87 11.75
N GLU A 412 -5.12 7.90 12.45
CA GLU A 412 -6.19 7.82 13.43
C GLU A 412 -7.55 7.62 12.77
N LEU A 413 -8.56 7.27 13.57
CA LEU A 413 -9.93 7.05 13.14
C LEU A 413 -10.88 8.03 13.81
N PHE A 414 -12.00 8.31 13.16
CA PHE A 414 -13.14 8.94 13.81
C PHE A 414 -14.46 8.35 13.30
N ILE A 415 -15.51 8.56 14.08
CA ILE A 415 -16.85 8.07 13.78
C ILE A 415 -17.57 9.10 12.89
N ASN A 416 -17.82 8.73 11.63
CA ASN A 416 -18.61 9.51 10.68
C ASN A 416 -20.02 8.91 10.56
N GLY A 417 -20.95 9.42 11.38
CA GLY A 417 -22.28 8.83 11.49
C GLY A 417 -22.21 7.43 12.11
N SER A 418 -22.44 6.38 11.31
CA SER A 418 -22.27 4.97 11.73
C SER A 418 -20.99 4.33 11.22
N ASN A 419 -20.26 4.98 10.31
CA ASN A 419 -19.11 4.41 9.63
C ASN A 419 -17.81 4.82 10.34
N LEU A 420 -16.78 3.98 10.21
CA LEU A 420 -15.43 4.35 10.61
C LEU A 420 -14.70 4.98 9.43
N GLN A 421 -14.11 6.16 9.65
CA GLN A 421 -13.38 6.93 8.66
C GLN A 421 -11.99 7.27 9.18
N GLY A 422 -11.00 7.35 8.29
CA GLY A 422 -9.66 7.84 8.64
C GLY A 422 -9.64 9.36 8.82
N THR A 423 -8.80 9.86 9.74
CA THR A 423 -8.64 11.31 9.95
C THR A 423 -7.82 11.98 8.85
N ILE A 424 -6.90 11.25 8.21
CA ILE A 424 -6.02 11.76 7.16
C ILE A 424 -6.57 11.46 5.76
N ILE A 425 -7.00 10.22 5.52
CA ILE A 425 -7.74 9.84 4.32
C ILE A 425 -9.23 9.93 4.66
N PRO A 426 -9.97 10.93 4.14
CA PRO A 426 -11.36 11.17 4.49
C PRO A 426 -12.31 10.24 3.73
N ILE A 427 -12.06 8.93 3.79
CA ILE A 427 -12.83 7.87 3.14
C ILE A 427 -13.19 6.81 4.18
N ASP A 428 -14.46 6.41 4.21
CA ASP A 428 -14.95 5.35 5.08
C ASP A 428 -14.24 4.02 4.79
N ILE A 429 -13.89 3.29 5.85
CA ILE A 429 -13.21 2.00 5.74
C ILE A 429 -14.26 0.95 5.32
N PRO A 430 -14.12 0.33 4.14
CA PRO A 430 -15.15 -0.56 3.62
C PRO A 430 -15.46 -1.73 4.56
N GLY A 431 -16.74 -1.91 4.87
CA GLY A 431 -17.24 -3.03 5.67
C GLY A 431 -17.03 -2.90 7.18
N LEU A 432 -16.61 -1.74 7.69
CA LEU A 432 -16.52 -1.45 9.12
C LEU A 432 -17.45 -0.31 9.54
N THR A 433 -18.03 -0.47 10.73
CA THR A 433 -18.90 0.51 11.38
C THR A 433 -18.41 0.78 12.80
N ALA A 434 -18.88 1.87 13.42
CA ALA A 434 -18.58 2.19 14.81
C ALA A 434 -18.96 1.04 15.77
N ALA A 435 -20.01 0.29 15.46
CA ALA A 435 -20.43 -0.89 16.24
C ALA A 435 -19.42 -2.06 16.21
N ASN A 436 -18.47 -2.04 15.26
CA ASN A 436 -17.42 -3.05 15.20
C ASN A 436 -16.23 -2.73 16.12
N MET A 437 -15.96 -1.46 16.38
CA MET A 437 -14.88 -1.00 17.25
C MET A 437 -15.43 -0.87 18.66
N VAL A 438 -15.05 -1.79 19.54
CA VAL A 438 -15.58 -1.87 20.90
C VAL A 438 -14.75 -1.09 21.90
N ARG A 439 -13.49 -0.77 21.57
CA ARG A 439 -12.62 0.17 22.29
C ARG A 439 -11.66 0.88 21.36
N TYR A 440 -11.35 2.12 21.69
CA TYR A 440 -10.30 2.88 21.04
C TYR A 440 -9.62 3.82 22.04
N PHE A 441 -8.50 3.36 22.58
CA PHE A 441 -7.61 4.17 23.39
C PHE A 441 -6.66 4.92 22.47
N ARG A 442 -6.97 6.18 22.21
CA ARG A 442 -6.09 7.10 21.46
C ARG A 442 -4.86 7.53 22.25
N MET A 443 -4.89 7.34 23.58
CA MET A 443 -3.86 7.82 24.49
C MET A 443 -3.64 9.34 24.36
N ASP A 444 -4.71 10.10 24.09
CA ASP A 444 -4.67 11.55 23.89
C ASP A 444 -5.48 12.35 24.94
N THR A 445 -6.40 11.67 25.63
CA THR A 445 -7.34 12.30 26.55
C THR A 445 -7.37 11.55 27.88
N TYR A 446 -7.09 12.30 28.95
CA TYR A 446 -7.02 11.79 30.31
C TYR A 446 -7.89 12.68 31.22
N LYS A 447 -8.54 12.04 32.18
CA LYS A 447 -9.27 12.70 33.26
C LYS A 447 -8.95 12.02 34.56
N ASP A 448 -8.11 12.66 35.37
CA ASP A 448 -7.53 12.03 36.56
C ASP A 448 -6.88 10.67 36.15
N ASP A 449 -7.16 9.59 36.87
CA ASP A 449 -6.69 8.25 36.58
C ASP A 449 -7.40 7.55 35.41
N ILE A 450 -8.23 8.24 34.61
CA ILE A 450 -9.02 7.62 33.54
C ILE A 450 -8.47 7.96 32.15
N ALA A 451 -8.07 6.93 31.40
CA ALA A 451 -7.83 7.02 29.96
C ALA A 451 -9.14 6.85 29.18
N ASP A 452 -9.44 7.79 28.28
CA ASP A 452 -10.65 7.74 27.45
C ASP A 452 -10.64 6.51 26.52
N ASP A 453 -11.68 5.68 26.62
CA ASP A 453 -11.79 4.41 25.90
C ASP A 453 -12.64 4.50 24.60
N LEU A 454 -13.22 5.68 24.39
CA LEU A 454 -14.13 6.06 23.29
C LEU A 454 -15.36 5.15 23.12
N THR A 455 -15.84 4.56 24.21
CA THR A 455 -17.16 3.89 24.23
C THR A 455 -18.30 4.88 24.21
N THR A 456 -18.07 6.12 24.67
CA THR A 456 -19.03 7.22 24.60
C THR A 456 -18.45 8.43 23.85
N PRO A 457 -19.30 9.36 23.34
CA PRO A 457 -18.82 10.59 22.68
C PRO A 457 -18.25 11.63 23.64
N THR A 458 -18.45 11.45 24.94
CA THR A 458 -17.95 12.34 26.00
C THR A 458 -16.78 11.67 26.68
N VAL A 459 -15.80 12.44 27.12
CA VAL A 459 -14.69 11.91 27.90
C VAL A 459 -15.22 11.20 29.15
N ASP A 460 -14.70 10.03 29.42
CA ASP A 460 -15.04 9.24 30.60
C ASP A 460 -14.62 9.93 31.90
N LEU A 461 -15.45 9.83 32.94
CA LEU A 461 -15.22 10.46 34.26
C LEU A 461 -15.49 9.45 35.37
N GLY A 462 -14.49 9.17 36.20
CA GLY A 462 -14.55 8.27 37.38
C GLY A 462 -14.85 6.78 37.09
N THR A 463 -15.56 6.47 36.02
CA THR A 463 -15.78 5.12 35.48
C THR A 463 -15.19 5.06 34.08
N GLY A 464 -14.30 4.10 33.84
CA GLY A 464 -13.60 3.95 32.56
C GLY A 464 -12.37 3.08 32.72
N ALA A 465 -11.42 3.20 31.80
CA ALA A 465 -10.15 2.50 31.88
C ALA A 465 -9.17 3.24 32.81
N LYS A 466 -8.96 2.67 34.00
CA LYS A 466 -8.09 3.23 35.03
C LYS A 466 -6.61 3.03 34.70
N ILE A 467 -5.80 4.04 34.95
CA ILE A 467 -4.35 4.08 34.80
C ILE A 467 -3.74 3.79 36.18
N PHE A 468 -2.66 3.02 36.21
CA PHE A 468 -1.97 2.65 37.45
C PHE A 468 -0.48 2.88 37.29
N ASN A 469 0.10 3.67 38.21
CA ASN A 469 1.54 3.95 38.38
C ASN A 469 2.25 4.60 37.17
N VAL A 470 1.52 4.99 36.13
CA VAL A 470 2.12 5.66 34.97
C VAL A 470 2.56 7.05 35.39
N LYS A 471 3.86 7.37 35.25
CA LYS A 471 4.41 8.69 35.56
C LYS A 471 4.75 9.52 34.32
N VAL A 472 5.11 8.86 33.22
CA VAL A 472 5.61 9.55 32.03
C VAL A 472 4.60 9.52 30.88
N ILE A 473 4.08 10.69 30.54
CA ILE A 473 3.21 10.93 29.38
C ILE A 473 3.91 11.92 28.44
N LYS A 474 4.01 11.59 27.15
CA LYS A 474 4.74 12.40 26.16
C LYS A 474 3.93 12.63 24.90
N ARG A 475 4.33 13.62 24.10
CA ARG A 475 3.64 13.96 22.84
C ARG A 475 3.75 12.84 21.80
N GLN A 476 2.68 12.61 21.06
CA GLN A 476 2.58 11.55 20.06
C GLN A 476 3.70 11.64 19.00
N THR A 477 4.38 10.52 18.76
CA THR A 477 5.48 10.41 17.80
C THR A 477 5.32 9.27 16.79
N ALA A 478 4.29 8.42 16.94
CA ALA A 478 4.00 7.35 15.98
C ALA A 478 3.66 7.95 14.59
N PRO A 479 4.12 7.33 13.48
CA PRO A 479 4.04 7.93 12.14
C PRO A 479 2.65 7.78 11.51
N MET A 480 1.65 8.51 12.00
CA MET A 480 0.25 8.46 11.54
C MET A 480 -0.28 9.84 11.09
N PRO A 481 0.17 10.39 9.95
CA PRO A 481 0.88 9.74 8.87
C PRO A 481 2.40 9.92 8.96
N PHE A 482 3.16 9.36 8.01
CA PHE A 482 4.54 9.79 7.81
C PHE A 482 4.58 11.24 7.33
N ILE A 483 5.40 12.09 7.96
CA ILE A 483 5.54 13.50 7.60
C ILE A 483 6.97 13.74 7.16
N THR A 484 7.17 14.35 5.99
CA THR A 484 8.53 14.70 5.57
C THR A 484 9.05 15.87 6.41
N LYS A 485 10.21 15.69 7.05
CA LYS A 485 10.90 16.68 7.91
C LYS A 485 12.02 17.43 7.18
N GLN A 486 12.46 16.91 6.04
CA GLN A 486 13.50 17.50 5.21
C GLN A 486 13.30 17.15 3.73
N ALA A 487 14.03 17.83 2.83
CA ALA A 487 14.07 17.47 1.41
C ALA A 487 15.05 16.31 1.15
N GLY A 488 14.78 15.48 0.14
CA GLY A 488 15.68 14.37 -0.21
C GLY A 488 14.95 13.13 -0.75
N ALA A 489 15.56 11.96 -0.62
CA ALA A 489 14.88 10.68 -0.85
C ALA A 489 13.75 10.49 0.16
N LEU A 490 12.67 9.81 -0.21
CA LEU A 490 11.45 9.73 0.61
C LEU A 490 11.72 9.12 2.00
N ASP A 491 12.46 8.01 2.05
CA ASP A 491 12.84 7.34 3.29
C ASP A 491 13.67 8.24 4.21
N ALA A 492 14.69 8.92 3.68
CA ALA A 492 15.48 9.87 4.44
C ALA A 492 14.66 11.12 4.86
N ALA A 493 13.70 11.53 4.04
CA ALA A 493 12.89 12.71 4.29
C ALA A 493 11.88 12.51 5.42
N VAL A 494 11.37 11.29 5.62
CA VAL A 494 10.41 10.96 6.69
C VAL A 494 11.05 10.33 7.93
N ALA A 495 12.34 9.98 7.88
CA ALA A 495 13.05 9.40 9.03
C ALA A 495 13.14 10.38 10.19
N ASP A 496 12.80 9.90 11.40
CA ASP A 496 12.96 10.62 12.66
C ASP A 496 13.36 9.61 13.75
N VAL A 497 14.63 9.20 13.71
CA VAL A 497 15.17 8.11 14.53
C VAL A 497 15.15 8.45 16.03
N ALA A 498 15.30 9.73 16.38
CA ALA A 498 15.22 10.19 17.76
C ALA A 498 13.83 9.90 18.35
N ASN A 499 12.78 10.08 17.55
CA ASN A 499 11.41 9.80 17.91
C ASN A 499 10.94 8.38 17.54
N GLY A 500 11.86 7.49 17.14
CA GLY A 500 11.56 6.11 16.81
C GLY A 500 10.84 5.89 15.48
N VAL A 501 10.86 6.86 14.55
CA VAL A 501 10.26 6.73 13.21
C VAL A 501 11.31 6.25 12.20
N LEU A 502 11.12 5.03 11.69
CA LEU A 502 12.00 4.45 10.68
C LEU A 502 11.53 4.82 9.27
N GLY A 503 12.30 5.67 8.58
CA GLY A 503 11.91 6.18 7.27
C GLY A 503 11.72 5.13 6.17
N THR A 504 12.43 3.99 6.26
CA THR A 504 12.27 2.90 5.28
C THR A 504 10.87 2.28 5.33
N ASP A 505 10.13 2.38 6.44
CA ASP A 505 8.78 1.83 6.53
C ASP A 505 7.79 2.53 5.57
N ALA A 506 8.01 3.80 5.24
CA ALA A 506 7.20 4.52 4.24
C ALA A 506 7.34 3.88 2.85
N THR A 507 8.56 3.55 2.44
CA THR A 507 8.84 2.93 1.11
C THR A 507 8.70 1.40 1.10
N ALA A 508 8.72 0.76 2.27
CA ALA A 508 8.65 -0.69 2.39
C ALA A 508 7.21 -1.21 2.29
N ASN A 509 6.22 -0.39 2.67
CA ASN A 509 4.82 -0.80 2.76
C ASN A 509 3.94 -0.01 1.79
N ASP A 510 3.35 -0.70 0.81
CA ASP A 510 2.54 -0.05 -0.24
C ASP A 510 1.26 0.61 0.28
N TRP A 511 0.93 0.41 1.57
CA TRP A 511 -0.18 1.04 2.27
C TRP A 511 0.24 2.19 3.19
N SER A 512 1.45 2.69 3.03
CA SER A 512 1.96 3.92 3.62
C SER A 512 1.03 5.11 3.38
N ILE A 513 0.94 6.03 4.34
CA ILE A 513 0.27 7.33 4.17
C ILE A 513 1.32 8.41 4.41
N VAL A 514 1.53 9.29 3.43
CA VAL A 514 2.60 10.31 3.46
C VAL A 514 2.06 11.72 3.29
N ASP A 515 2.35 12.60 4.27
CA ASP A 515 2.19 14.06 4.17
C ASP A 515 3.52 14.71 3.75
N VAL A 516 3.56 15.10 2.47
CA VAL A 516 4.74 15.61 1.80
C VAL A 516 4.81 17.14 1.93
N ARG A 517 5.65 17.60 2.87
CA ARG A 517 5.86 19.02 3.21
C ARG A 517 7.17 19.61 2.65
N HIS A 518 8.02 18.77 2.08
CA HIS A 518 9.33 19.10 1.53
C HIS A 518 9.56 18.43 0.18
N ASN A 519 10.45 18.98 -0.64
CA ASN A 519 10.73 18.43 -1.97
C ASN A 519 11.35 17.02 -1.88
N ILE A 520 10.79 16.08 -2.62
CA ILE A 520 11.20 14.67 -2.61
C ILE A 520 11.78 14.28 -3.97
N ASN A 521 12.83 13.48 -3.96
CA ASN A 521 13.42 12.88 -5.16
C ASN A 521 13.33 11.36 -5.05
N MET A 522 12.61 10.74 -5.99
CA MET A 522 12.40 9.30 -6.07
C MET A 522 13.11 8.79 -7.32
N THR A 523 13.97 7.78 -7.16
CA THR A 523 14.71 7.14 -8.26
C THR A 523 14.40 5.65 -8.39
N ALA A 524 13.42 5.19 -7.62
CA ALA A 524 12.93 3.83 -7.61
C ALA A 524 11.40 3.87 -7.53
N SER A 525 10.76 2.83 -8.05
CA SER A 525 9.32 2.67 -7.95
C SER A 525 8.87 2.55 -6.50
N ASP A 526 7.76 3.20 -6.17
CA ASP A 526 7.20 3.19 -4.82
C ASP A 526 5.67 3.25 -4.88
N GLY A 527 5.03 2.75 -3.82
CA GLY A 527 3.57 2.71 -3.71
C GLY A 527 3.11 3.18 -2.35
N ASP A 528 2.01 3.94 -2.32
CA ASP A 528 1.39 4.43 -1.11
C ASP A 528 -0.13 4.23 -1.14
N LEU A 529 -0.74 4.04 0.04
CA LEU A 529 -2.19 4.09 0.19
C LEU A 529 -2.71 5.51 -0.05
N GLY A 530 -2.01 6.46 0.57
CA GLY A 530 -2.43 7.85 0.66
C GLY A 530 -1.25 8.79 0.49
N MET A 531 -1.41 9.84 -0.31
CA MET A 531 -0.38 10.87 -0.45
C MET A 531 -0.99 12.27 -0.43
N ILE A 532 -0.45 13.13 0.43
CA ILE A 532 -0.84 14.53 0.59
C ILE A 532 0.35 15.41 0.20
N VAL A 533 0.32 15.98 -0.99
CA VAL A 533 1.38 16.84 -1.51
C VAL A 533 1.00 18.30 -1.25
N ARG A 534 1.68 18.94 -0.29
CA ARG A 534 1.35 20.30 0.16
C ARG A 534 1.70 21.37 -0.90
N PRO A 535 1.04 22.55 -0.86
CA PRO A 535 1.35 23.66 -1.75
C PRO A 535 2.83 24.04 -1.73
N GLY A 536 3.40 24.35 -2.90
CA GLY A 536 4.81 24.78 -3.02
C GLY A 536 5.85 23.66 -2.97
N VAL A 537 5.41 22.40 -2.82
CA VAL A 537 6.29 21.22 -2.74
C VAL A 537 6.27 20.45 -4.06
N THR A 538 7.41 19.86 -4.43
CA THR A 538 7.57 19.02 -5.64
C THR A 538 8.08 17.63 -5.30
N ILE A 539 7.41 16.60 -5.82
CA ILE A 539 7.93 15.23 -5.89
C ILE A 539 8.52 15.03 -7.28
N THR A 540 9.82 14.76 -7.38
CA THR A 540 10.49 14.42 -8.63
C THR A 540 10.62 12.91 -8.73
N VAL A 541 10.06 12.31 -9.77
CA VAL A 541 10.15 10.86 -10.02
C VAL A 541 11.03 10.65 -11.25
N ASP A 542 12.20 10.07 -11.04
CA ASP A 542 13.25 9.88 -12.04
C ASP A 542 13.55 8.40 -12.28
N ASN A 543 14.47 8.12 -13.19
CA ASN A 543 14.94 6.77 -13.53
C ASN A 543 13.79 5.86 -14.03
N ASP A 544 12.90 6.43 -14.84
CA ASP A 544 11.77 5.74 -15.45
C ASP A 544 11.01 4.88 -14.41
N SER A 545 10.60 5.49 -13.29
CA SER A 545 10.03 4.82 -12.11
C SER A 545 8.51 4.99 -11.98
N GLU A 546 7.88 4.07 -11.26
CA GLU A 546 6.45 4.12 -10.91
C GLU A 546 6.24 4.90 -9.61
N LEU A 547 5.36 5.90 -9.62
CA LEU A 547 4.73 6.40 -8.41
C LEU A 547 3.30 5.87 -8.37
N LYS A 548 3.03 4.91 -7.48
CA LYS A 548 1.73 4.26 -7.34
C LYS A 548 0.96 4.83 -6.15
N ASN A 549 -0.29 5.22 -6.37
CA ASN A 549 -1.19 5.63 -5.31
C ASN A 549 -2.47 4.79 -5.33
N ASP A 550 -2.72 4.10 -4.22
CA ASP A 550 -3.76 3.07 -4.19
C ASP A 550 -5.12 3.64 -3.86
N TRP A 551 -5.27 4.48 -2.83
CA TRP A 551 -6.60 4.83 -2.32
C TRP A 551 -6.92 6.32 -2.35
N TYR A 552 -5.96 7.20 -2.04
CA TYR A 552 -6.24 8.63 -1.95
C TYR A 552 -5.04 9.51 -2.31
N LEU A 553 -5.26 10.49 -3.18
CA LEU A 553 -4.28 11.49 -3.56
C LEU A 553 -4.84 12.89 -3.33
N LYS A 554 -4.22 13.66 -2.44
CA LYS A 554 -4.45 15.10 -2.29
C LYS A 554 -3.25 15.84 -2.85
N LEU A 555 -3.40 16.45 -4.02
CA LEU A 555 -2.31 17.08 -4.76
C LEU A 555 -2.51 18.60 -4.80
N ASP A 556 -1.85 19.33 -3.92
CA ASP A 556 -1.82 20.81 -3.94
C ASP A 556 -0.47 21.37 -4.37
N GLY A 557 0.60 20.56 -4.28
CA GLY A 557 1.92 20.83 -4.85
C GLY A 557 2.07 20.34 -6.29
N SER A 558 3.24 19.78 -6.63
CA SER A 558 3.46 19.22 -7.97
C SER A 558 4.20 17.88 -7.95
N ILE A 559 3.98 17.08 -8.99
CA ILE A 559 4.71 15.84 -9.26
C ILE A 559 5.39 15.98 -10.63
N ASP A 560 6.72 15.92 -10.69
CA ASP A 560 7.50 15.99 -11.93
C ASP A 560 7.96 14.59 -12.34
N LEU A 561 7.32 14.03 -13.37
CA LEU A 561 7.62 12.70 -13.90
C LEU A 561 8.70 12.82 -14.99
N LEU A 562 9.96 12.63 -14.62
CA LEU A 562 11.09 12.67 -15.55
C LEU A 562 11.12 11.41 -16.42
N GLY A 563 11.66 11.53 -17.64
CA GLY A 563 11.75 10.41 -18.58
C GLY A 563 10.40 9.73 -18.84
N GLU A 564 10.37 8.42 -18.67
CA GLU A 564 9.21 7.54 -18.83
C GLU A 564 8.53 7.19 -17.50
N SER A 565 8.88 7.90 -16.41
CA SER A 565 8.21 7.76 -15.11
C SER A 565 6.71 8.04 -15.21
N GLN A 566 5.93 7.35 -14.38
CA GLN A 566 4.47 7.36 -14.47
C GLN A 566 3.82 7.47 -13.10
N LEU A 567 2.68 8.15 -13.06
CA LEU A 567 1.78 8.14 -11.93
C LEU A 567 0.72 7.07 -12.18
N VAL A 568 0.69 6.00 -11.39
CA VAL A 568 -0.32 4.94 -11.46
C VAL A 568 -1.30 5.12 -10.31
N GLN A 569 -2.59 5.27 -10.63
CA GLN A 569 -3.64 5.31 -9.61
C GLN A 569 -4.53 4.10 -9.79
N THR A 570 -4.72 3.32 -8.73
CA THR A 570 -5.46 2.05 -8.83
C THR A 570 -6.97 2.27 -9.00
N ASP A 571 -7.70 1.18 -9.24
CA ASP A 571 -9.15 1.18 -9.45
C ASP A 571 -9.95 1.81 -8.29
N ILE A 572 -9.42 1.76 -7.07
CA ILE A 572 -10.05 2.36 -5.88
C ILE A 572 -9.50 3.75 -5.53
N CYS A 573 -8.50 4.26 -6.27
CA CYS A 573 -7.88 5.55 -5.96
C CYS A 573 -8.83 6.72 -6.22
N GLN A 574 -8.92 7.62 -5.24
CA GLN A 574 -9.63 8.88 -5.33
C GLN A 574 -8.65 10.06 -5.31
N LEU A 575 -8.59 10.79 -6.43
CA LEU A 575 -7.99 12.13 -6.44
C LEU A 575 -8.95 13.11 -5.77
N ASP A 576 -8.50 13.80 -4.73
CA ASP A 576 -9.29 14.79 -4.03
C ASP A 576 -9.72 15.92 -4.99
N VAL A 577 -11.02 16.20 -5.05
CA VAL A 577 -11.60 17.20 -5.97
C VAL A 577 -11.09 18.61 -5.70
N THR A 578 -10.69 18.93 -4.48
CA THR A 578 -10.15 20.23 -4.06
C THR A 578 -8.66 20.39 -4.38
N SER A 579 -7.99 19.34 -4.86
CA SER A 579 -6.58 19.38 -5.28
C SER A 579 -6.33 20.51 -6.30
N ILE A 580 -5.38 21.39 -5.99
CA ILE A 580 -4.99 22.54 -6.83
C ILE A 580 -3.64 22.38 -7.54
N GLY A 581 -2.99 21.24 -7.34
CA GLY A 581 -1.66 20.92 -7.85
C GLY A 581 -1.67 20.27 -9.23
N THR A 582 -0.47 19.99 -9.74
CA THR A 582 -0.27 19.51 -11.11
C THR A 582 0.75 18.38 -11.20
N ILE A 583 0.60 17.51 -12.20
CA ILE A 583 1.68 16.64 -12.65
C ILE A 583 2.35 17.24 -13.90
N LYS A 584 3.65 16.99 -14.09
CA LYS A 584 4.38 17.23 -15.34
C LYS A 584 4.71 15.89 -15.97
N ARG A 585 4.13 15.61 -17.12
CA ARG A 585 4.36 14.37 -17.89
C ARG A 585 5.03 14.69 -19.21
N ARG A 586 6.18 14.05 -19.47
CA ARG A 586 6.91 14.15 -20.74
C ARG A 586 6.38 13.13 -21.75
N GLN A 587 6.25 13.55 -22.99
CA GLN A 587 5.80 12.72 -24.10
C GLN A 587 6.54 13.10 -25.38
N GLN A 588 6.89 12.11 -26.18
CA GLN A 588 7.66 12.29 -27.40
C GLN A 588 6.75 12.23 -28.62
N GLY A 589 7.07 13.03 -29.64
CA GLY A 589 6.46 12.95 -30.97
C GLY A 589 7.46 13.35 -32.04
N THR A 590 7.08 13.26 -33.31
CA THR A 590 7.94 13.70 -34.42
C THR A 590 8.27 15.19 -34.33
N ALA A 591 9.52 15.53 -34.61
CA ALA A 591 10.01 16.90 -34.70
C ALA A 591 9.67 17.57 -36.05
N ASP A 592 9.26 16.78 -37.05
CA ASP A 592 9.02 17.25 -38.42
C ASP A 592 7.74 18.09 -38.55
N LYS A 593 7.82 19.15 -39.35
CA LYS A 593 6.70 20.10 -39.54
C LYS A 593 5.59 19.61 -40.46
N TYR A 594 5.79 18.50 -41.17
CA TYR A 594 4.83 17.92 -42.11
C TYR A 594 4.13 16.69 -41.54
N THR A 595 4.71 16.04 -40.53
CA THR A 595 4.19 14.81 -39.93
C THR A 595 3.26 15.08 -38.75
N TYR A 596 2.15 14.36 -38.67
CA TYR A 596 1.19 14.44 -37.56
C TYR A 596 1.59 13.56 -36.37
N ASN A 597 1.43 14.12 -35.17
CA ASN A 597 1.35 13.41 -33.91
C ASN A 597 -0.11 13.24 -33.50
N TYR A 598 -0.44 12.09 -32.89
CA TYR A 598 -1.77 11.74 -32.40
C TYR A 598 -1.70 11.63 -30.88
N PHE A 599 -2.27 12.61 -30.20
CA PHE A 599 -2.19 12.72 -28.75
C PHE A 599 -3.58 12.76 -28.12
N SER A 600 -3.59 12.62 -26.81
CA SER A 600 -4.68 12.91 -25.90
C SER A 600 -4.07 13.55 -24.66
N MET A 601 -4.90 14.20 -23.83
CA MET A 601 -4.41 14.90 -22.65
C MET A 601 -4.31 13.94 -21.45
N PRO A 602 -3.10 13.67 -20.92
CA PRO A 602 -2.93 12.87 -19.70
C PRO A 602 -3.29 13.65 -18.42
N VAL A 603 -3.63 14.93 -18.58
CA VAL A 603 -3.95 15.90 -17.52
C VAL A 603 -5.25 16.62 -17.87
N SER A 604 -5.88 17.23 -16.86
CA SER A 604 -7.09 18.07 -16.91
C SER A 604 -6.82 19.46 -16.34
N GLN A 605 -7.77 20.37 -16.59
CA GLN A 605 -7.76 21.71 -16.00
C GLN A 605 -7.68 21.62 -14.48
N VAL A 606 -6.85 22.48 -13.87
CA VAL A 606 -6.83 22.63 -12.41
C VAL A 606 -8.15 23.24 -11.94
N SER A 607 -8.90 22.47 -11.16
CA SER A 607 -10.19 22.83 -10.58
C SER A 607 -10.28 22.27 -9.16
N SER A 608 -10.83 23.05 -8.23
CA SER A 608 -11.04 22.65 -6.84
C SER A 608 -12.45 22.06 -6.58
N VAL A 609 -13.25 21.88 -7.63
CA VAL A 609 -14.63 21.38 -7.52
C VAL A 609 -14.91 20.13 -8.35
N SER A 610 -14.02 19.78 -9.29
CA SER A 610 -14.18 18.64 -10.18
C SER A 610 -12.85 18.15 -10.74
N ASN A 611 -12.79 16.85 -11.04
CA ASN A 611 -11.68 16.21 -11.73
C ASN A 611 -12.03 15.95 -13.20
N ASN A 612 -11.03 15.60 -14.02
CA ASN A 612 -11.18 15.17 -15.41
C ASN A 612 -11.84 16.22 -16.34
N LEU A 613 -11.74 17.51 -15.99
CA LEU A 613 -12.21 18.57 -16.86
C LEU A 613 -11.34 18.64 -18.12
N GLY A 614 -11.96 18.91 -19.27
CA GLY A 614 -11.20 19.33 -20.43
C GLY A 614 -10.45 20.63 -20.16
N ASP A 615 -9.40 20.90 -20.94
CA ASP A 615 -8.72 22.20 -20.93
C ASP A 615 -8.19 22.55 -22.33
N MET A 616 -7.58 23.72 -22.41
CA MET A 616 -6.96 24.30 -23.60
C MET A 616 -5.53 23.77 -23.77
N LEU A 617 -5.18 23.36 -24.99
CA LEU A 617 -3.81 22.94 -25.33
C LEU A 617 -2.77 24.02 -24.98
N SER A 618 -3.13 25.29 -25.18
CA SER A 618 -2.27 26.44 -24.82
C SER A 618 -2.02 26.61 -23.32
N GLY A 619 -2.90 26.10 -22.47
CA GLY A 619 -2.74 26.09 -21.01
C GLY A 619 -1.75 25.02 -20.55
N MET A 620 -1.94 23.80 -21.06
CA MET A 620 -1.30 22.58 -20.54
C MET A 620 0.04 22.23 -21.17
N LEU A 621 0.26 22.60 -22.43
CA LEU A 621 1.47 22.20 -23.16
C LEU A 621 2.62 23.16 -22.82
N LYS A 622 3.75 22.62 -22.32
CA LYS A 622 4.97 23.35 -22.00
C LYS A 622 6.19 22.82 -22.75
N THR A 623 7.18 23.68 -22.95
CA THR A 623 8.45 23.31 -23.56
C THR A 623 9.37 22.61 -22.56
N SER A 624 10.33 21.81 -23.07
CA SER A 624 11.35 21.11 -22.26
C SER A 624 12.26 22.04 -21.45
N ALA A 625 12.31 23.34 -21.80
CA ALA A 625 13.01 24.37 -21.03
C ALA A 625 12.32 24.74 -19.69
N GLY A 626 11.16 24.14 -19.38
CA GLY A 626 10.40 24.33 -18.13
C GLY A 626 9.65 25.67 -18.09
N ASN A 627 8.41 25.66 -17.55
CA ASN A 627 7.44 26.77 -17.38
C ASN A 627 7.15 27.69 -18.59
N VAL A 628 7.89 27.58 -19.68
CA VAL A 628 7.76 28.38 -20.89
C VAL A 628 6.72 27.73 -21.80
N GLN A 629 5.60 28.43 -22.01
CA GLN A 629 4.52 28.03 -22.91
C GLN A 629 4.92 28.14 -24.38
N TYR A 630 4.26 27.34 -25.22
CA TYR A 630 4.37 27.48 -26.68
C TYR A 630 3.71 28.77 -27.15
N SER A 631 4.27 29.35 -28.21
CA SER A 631 3.55 30.34 -29.03
C SER A 631 2.71 29.63 -30.08
N PHE A 632 1.57 30.20 -30.45
CA PHE A 632 0.69 29.63 -31.48
C PHE A 632 0.47 30.63 -32.61
N THR A 633 0.67 30.18 -33.84
CA THR A 633 0.36 30.93 -35.05
C THR A 633 -0.45 30.07 -35.99
N LEU A 634 -1.24 30.69 -36.89
CA LEU A 634 -2.04 29.93 -37.84
C LEU A 634 -1.17 29.00 -38.70
N ASN A 635 -0.05 29.49 -39.23
CA ASN A 635 0.88 28.71 -40.05
C ASN A 635 2.23 28.54 -39.34
N PRO A 636 2.99 27.47 -39.64
CA PRO A 636 4.32 27.28 -39.05
C PRO A 636 5.27 28.40 -39.50
N PRO A 637 6.17 28.88 -38.62
CA PRO A 637 7.13 29.91 -38.98
C PRO A 637 8.16 29.35 -39.98
N ALA A 638 8.77 30.24 -40.77
CA ALA A 638 9.84 29.85 -41.70
C ALA A 638 11.09 29.32 -40.97
N THR A 639 11.34 29.83 -39.76
CA THR A 639 12.41 29.43 -38.84
C THR A 639 11.84 29.37 -37.43
N GLN A 640 12.26 28.38 -36.65
CA GLN A 640 11.71 28.19 -35.31
C GLN A 640 12.12 29.29 -34.32
N THR A 641 11.23 29.58 -33.37
CA THR A 641 11.37 30.66 -32.38
C THR A 641 11.67 30.13 -30.99
N THR A 642 12.02 31.04 -30.07
CA THR A 642 12.12 30.77 -28.63
C THR A 642 11.21 31.76 -27.89
N PRO A 643 10.10 31.32 -27.25
CA PRO A 643 9.62 29.94 -27.15
C PRO A 643 9.22 29.34 -28.50
N ILE A 644 9.13 28.00 -28.56
CA ILE A 644 8.78 27.24 -29.75
C ILE A 644 7.36 27.60 -30.20
N THR A 645 7.18 27.86 -31.50
CA THR A 645 5.88 28.17 -32.12
C THR A 645 5.27 26.93 -32.75
N LEU A 646 4.02 26.63 -32.42
CA LEU A 646 3.22 25.57 -33.04
C LEU A 646 2.17 26.14 -34.00
N ALA A 647 1.94 25.42 -35.09
CA ALA A 647 0.99 25.83 -36.12
C ALA A 647 -0.43 25.34 -35.80
N SER A 648 -1.30 26.24 -35.35
CA SER A 648 -2.67 25.91 -34.93
C SER A 648 -3.55 25.44 -36.09
N ARG A 649 -3.17 25.72 -37.35
CA ARG A 649 -3.90 25.20 -38.52
C ARG A 649 -3.98 23.67 -38.55
N TRP A 650 -3.05 22.99 -37.91
CA TRP A 650 -2.96 21.53 -37.92
C TRP A 650 -3.53 20.87 -36.68
N PHE A 651 -4.29 21.61 -35.87
CA PHE A 651 -4.95 21.05 -34.70
C PHE A 651 -6.33 20.57 -35.08
N TYR A 652 -6.53 19.25 -35.01
CA TYR A 652 -7.81 18.65 -35.36
C TYR A 652 -8.23 17.60 -34.34
N ILE A 653 -9.53 17.50 -34.13
CA ILE A 653 -10.18 16.32 -33.56
C ILE A 653 -10.89 15.58 -34.67
N PHE A 654 -11.26 14.33 -34.41
CA PHE A 654 -12.13 13.56 -35.30
C PHE A 654 -13.53 13.48 -34.68
N ASP A 655 -14.49 14.19 -35.29
CA ASP A 655 -15.84 14.37 -34.76
C ASP A 655 -16.71 13.13 -35.01
N ASN A 656 -17.58 12.83 -34.05
CA ASN A 656 -18.53 11.72 -34.06
C ASN A 656 -19.78 12.09 -34.89
N GLN A 657 -19.59 12.46 -36.16
CA GLN A 657 -20.66 12.74 -37.12
C GLN A 657 -20.58 11.79 -38.34
N GLY A 658 -21.74 11.52 -38.95
CA GLY A 658 -21.97 10.36 -39.83
C GLY A 658 -21.04 10.20 -41.04
N ALA A 659 -20.77 8.92 -41.38
CA ALA A 659 -19.95 8.35 -42.46
C ALA A 659 -18.47 8.80 -42.47
N SER A 660 -17.56 7.82 -42.42
CA SER A 660 -16.10 7.97 -42.45
C SER A 660 -15.61 8.67 -43.73
N ASP A 661 -15.64 10.01 -43.72
CA ASP A 661 -15.11 10.87 -44.77
C ASP A 661 -14.20 11.93 -44.11
N ILE A 662 -13.33 12.55 -44.91
CA ILE A 662 -12.42 13.62 -44.49
C ILE A 662 -13.15 14.81 -43.86
N THR A 663 -14.47 14.93 -44.09
CA THR A 663 -15.34 15.94 -43.49
C THR A 663 -15.49 15.80 -41.98
N ASN A 664 -15.13 14.67 -41.39
CA ASN A 664 -15.23 14.42 -39.95
C ASN A 664 -14.06 15.02 -39.16
N TRP A 665 -13.00 15.46 -39.85
CA TRP A 665 -11.92 16.24 -39.22
C TRP A 665 -12.40 17.65 -38.90
N ALA A 666 -12.55 17.95 -37.61
CA ALA A 666 -12.92 19.27 -37.12
C ALA A 666 -11.66 20.00 -36.61
N GLN A 667 -11.37 21.16 -37.20
CA GLN A 667 -10.26 22.00 -36.73
C GLN A 667 -10.62 22.61 -35.37
N ILE A 668 -9.64 22.61 -34.47
CA ILE A 668 -9.76 23.25 -33.15
C ILE A 668 -8.73 24.37 -33.01
N ALA A 669 -9.07 25.40 -32.26
CA ALA A 669 -8.13 26.43 -31.84
C ALA A 669 -7.30 25.92 -30.64
N PRO A 670 -6.09 26.48 -30.40
CA PRO A 670 -5.30 26.16 -29.19
C PRO A 670 -6.00 26.54 -27.87
N THR A 671 -7.07 27.34 -27.99
CA THR A 671 -7.91 27.85 -26.92
C THR A 671 -9.23 27.09 -26.77
N ASP A 672 -9.49 26.10 -27.63
CA ASP A 672 -10.69 25.28 -27.49
C ASP A 672 -10.50 24.25 -26.39
N ASN A 673 -11.61 23.93 -25.72
CA ASN A 673 -11.63 22.99 -24.62
C ASN A 673 -11.63 21.54 -25.14
N ILE A 674 -10.56 20.79 -24.91
CA ILE A 674 -10.44 19.38 -25.29
C ILE A 674 -10.79 18.51 -24.09
N LYS A 675 -11.84 17.71 -24.20
CA LYS A 675 -12.29 16.80 -23.12
C LYS A 675 -11.24 15.72 -22.85
N ALA A 676 -11.10 15.30 -21.59
CA ALA A 676 -10.29 14.13 -21.24
C ALA A 676 -10.78 12.88 -22.01
N GLY A 677 -9.83 12.06 -22.46
CA GLY A 677 -10.09 10.87 -23.28
C GLY A 677 -10.28 11.13 -24.77
N LEU A 678 -10.58 12.37 -25.18
CA LEU A 678 -10.65 12.74 -26.59
C LEU A 678 -9.24 12.92 -27.17
N GLY A 679 -8.98 12.29 -28.30
CA GLY A 679 -7.72 12.45 -28.99
C GLY A 679 -7.76 13.62 -29.98
N PHE A 680 -6.60 14.20 -30.24
CA PHE A 680 -6.38 15.29 -31.17
C PHE A 680 -5.08 15.07 -31.95
N THR A 681 -4.97 15.72 -33.10
CA THR A 681 -3.76 15.71 -33.90
C THR A 681 -3.08 17.07 -33.86
N MET A 682 -1.75 17.05 -33.96
CA MET A 682 -0.95 18.25 -34.22
C MET A 682 0.31 17.87 -34.99
N LYS A 683 0.85 18.78 -35.81
CA LYS A 683 2.14 18.54 -36.46
C LYS A 683 3.31 18.89 -35.55
N GLY A 684 4.45 18.27 -35.81
CA GLY A 684 5.69 18.59 -35.11
C GLY A 684 6.12 20.06 -35.27
N PRO A 685 7.00 20.55 -34.38
CA PRO A 685 7.40 21.96 -34.34
C PRO A 685 8.31 22.39 -35.50
N GLY A 686 8.80 21.47 -36.32
CA GLY A 686 9.76 21.77 -37.39
C GLY A 686 11.19 21.98 -36.91
N THR A 687 11.57 21.32 -35.80
CA THR A 687 12.91 21.39 -35.23
C THR A 687 13.87 20.34 -35.78
N GLY A 688 13.36 19.37 -36.54
CA GLY A 688 14.13 18.24 -37.08
C GLY A 688 13.44 17.56 -38.26
N ALA A 689 14.01 16.44 -38.70
CA ALA A 689 13.46 15.54 -39.71
C ALA A 689 12.41 14.58 -39.11
N VAL A 690 11.76 13.77 -39.96
CA VAL A 690 10.68 12.86 -39.52
C VAL A 690 11.11 11.82 -38.49
N ALA A 691 12.38 11.39 -38.55
CA ALA A 691 12.98 10.44 -37.61
C ALA A 691 13.42 11.08 -36.30
N ASP A 692 13.52 12.41 -36.23
CA ASP A 692 13.90 13.12 -35.02
C ASP A 692 12.67 13.24 -34.11
N GLN A 693 12.88 13.03 -32.81
CA GLN A 693 11.85 13.18 -31.80
C GLN A 693 11.97 14.52 -31.10
N TYR A 694 10.82 15.02 -30.65
CA TYR A 694 10.68 16.23 -29.87
C TYR A 694 9.84 15.95 -28.63
N GLU A 695 10.29 16.45 -27.49
CA GLU A 695 9.65 16.26 -26.18
C GLU A 695 8.65 17.38 -25.87
N TYR A 696 7.43 16.96 -25.53
CA TYR A 696 6.34 17.79 -25.07
C TYR A 696 6.10 17.54 -23.57
N ILE A 697 5.94 18.61 -22.79
CA ILE A 697 5.55 18.50 -21.38
C ILE A 697 4.07 18.83 -21.26
N PHE A 698 3.28 17.88 -20.80
CA PHE A 698 1.90 18.07 -20.39
C PHE A 698 1.87 18.40 -18.90
N GLU A 699 1.39 19.59 -18.55
CA GLU A 699 1.28 20.07 -17.17
C GLU A 699 -0.17 20.43 -16.84
N GLY A 700 -0.71 19.82 -15.79
CA GLY A 700 -2.09 20.04 -15.33
C GLY A 700 -2.47 19.09 -14.21
N LYS A 701 -3.72 19.12 -13.78
CA LYS A 701 -4.23 18.20 -12.75
C LYS A 701 -4.28 16.77 -13.33
N PRO A 702 -3.81 15.72 -12.64
CA PRO A 702 -3.91 14.36 -13.18
C PRO A 702 -5.37 13.93 -13.36
N ASN A 703 -5.64 13.17 -14.42
CA ASN A 703 -6.92 12.53 -14.62
C ASN A 703 -7.04 11.27 -13.74
N ASN A 704 -8.20 11.05 -13.11
CA ASN A 704 -8.46 9.92 -12.22
C ASN A 704 -9.91 9.44 -12.27
N GLY A 705 -10.13 8.14 -12.19
CA GLY A 705 -11.46 7.52 -12.24
C GLY A 705 -11.98 7.40 -13.67
N ASP A 706 -13.28 7.13 -13.79
CA ASP A 706 -13.91 6.83 -15.08
C ASP A 706 -14.01 8.06 -15.99
N ILE A 707 -13.63 7.89 -17.26
CA ILE A 707 -13.70 8.94 -18.30
C ILE A 707 -14.40 8.35 -19.51
N SER A 708 -15.41 9.06 -20.01
CA SER A 708 -16.27 8.57 -21.09
C SER A 708 -16.26 9.50 -22.30
N VAL A 709 -16.09 8.91 -23.50
CA VAL A 709 -16.19 9.60 -24.79
C VAL A 709 -17.29 8.96 -25.63
N ALA A 710 -18.26 9.74 -26.09
CA ALA A 710 -19.40 9.22 -26.84
C ALA A 710 -19.02 8.86 -28.29
N VAL A 711 -19.50 7.72 -28.78
CA VAL A 711 -19.38 7.23 -30.16
C VAL A 711 -20.75 6.76 -30.67
N SER A 712 -21.18 7.23 -31.84
CA SER A 712 -22.50 6.88 -32.41
C SER A 712 -22.36 5.67 -33.33
N THR A 713 -23.42 4.85 -33.44
CA THR A 713 -23.47 3.67 -34.32
C THR A 713 -22.88 3.94 -35.71
N GLY A 714 -21.92 3.11 -36.12
CA GLY A 714 -21.27 3.18 -37.44
C GLY A 714 -20.29 4.34 -37.65
N ASN A 715 -20.01 5.14 -36.61
CA ASN A 715 -19.00 6.20 -36.66
C ASN A 715 -17.65 5.75 -36.10
N GLN A 716 -16.61 6.51 -36.42
CA GLN A 716 -15.30 6.42 -35.78
C GLN A 716 -15.06 7.65 -34.91
N VAL A 717 -14.25 7.49 -33.87
CA VAL A 717 -13.81 8.60 -33.02
C VAL A 717 -12.33 8.45 -32.71
N LEU A 718 -11.62 9.58 -32.67
CA LEU A 718 -10.24 9.64 -32.19
C LEU A 718 -10.26 9.80 -30.67
N VAL A 719 -9.77 8.78 -29.97
CA VAL A 719 -9.60 8.78 -28.51
C VAL A 719 -8.11 8.66 -28.17
N GLY A 720 -7.76 8.67 -26.90
CA GLY A 720 -6.40 8.35 -26.48
C GLY A 720 -6.28 8.16 -24.98
N ASN A 721 -5.17 7.59 -24.54
CA ASN A 721 -4.91 7.29 -23.14
C ASN A 721 -4.91 8.57 -22.28
N PRO A 722 -5.93 8.82 -21.45
CA PRO A 722 -6.07 10.07 -20.71
C PRO A 722 -5.31 10.07 -19.39
N TYR A 723 -4.62 9.00 -19.01
CA TYR A 723 -4.03 8.84 -17.69
C TYR A 723 -2.53 9.13 -17.68
N GLY A 724 -1.99 9.46 -16.51
CA GLY A 724 -0.55 9.65 -16.28
C GLY A 724 0.29 8.37 -16.30
N SER A 725 -0.26 7.24 -16.75
CA SER A 725 0.36 5.92 -16.85
C SER A 725 -0.07 5.19 -18.12
N ALA A 726 0.64 4.12 -18.49
CA ALA A 726 0.24 3.25 -19.58
C ALA A 726 -1.14 2.61 -19.34
N LEU A 727 -1.81 2.25 -20.43
CA LEU A 727 -3.15 1.64 -20.44
C LEU A 727 -3.07 0.23 -21.03
N ASP A 728 -3.64 -0.76 -20.36
CA ASP A 728 -3.79 -2.12 -20.86
C ASP A 728 -4.89 -2.18 -21.93
N ALA A 729 -4.51 -2.35 -23.20
CA ALA A 729 -5.42 -2.39 -24.34
C ALA A 729 -6.40 -3.55 -24.25
N ASN A 730 -6.01 -4.70 -23.68
CA ASN A 730 -6.91 -5.85 -23.57
C ASN A 730 -8.04 -5.56 -22.58
N LYS A 731 -7.70 -4.99 -21.41
CA LYS A 731 -8.71 -4.55 -20.43
C LYS A 731 -9.59 -3.44 -20.99
N PHE A 732 -8.99 -2.48 -21.71
CA PHE A 732 -9.74 -1.43 -22.39
C PHE A 732 -10.74 -1.99 -23.41
N ILE A 733 -10.33 -2.96 -24.23
CA ILE A 733 -11.23 -3.65 -25.17
C ILE A 733 -12.34 -4.38 -24.39
N ASP A 734 -11.99 -5.18 -23.37
CA ASP A 734 -12.96 -5.95 -22.58
C ASP A 734 -14.00 -5.07 -21.84
N ASP A 735 -13.62 -3.87 -21.42
CA ASP A 735 -14.53 -2.91 -20.79
C ASP A 735 -15.49 -2.21 -21.78
N ASN A 736 -15.20 -2.29 -23.09
CA ASN A 736 -15.90 -1.57 -24.14
C ASN A 736 -16.55 -2.47 -25.22
N ILE A 737 -16.38 -3.80 -25.14
CA ILE A 737 -17.09 -4.79 -25.96
C ILE A 737 -18.14 -5.54 -25.12
N GLY A 738 -19.33 -5.76 -25.69
CA GLY A 738 -20.51 -6.30 -25.01
C GLY A 738 -20.45 -7.74 -24.49
N VAL A 739 -19.29 -8.40 -24.49
CA VAL A 739 -19.15 -9.79 -24.03
C VAL A 739 -19.01 -9.88 -22.49
N SER A 740 -18.43 -8.85 -21.87
CA SER A 740 -18.14 -8.78 -20.42
C SER A 740 -19.03 -7.80 -19.66
N SER A 741 -19.66 -6.83 -20.34
CA SER A 741 -20.55 -5.84 -19.74
C SER A 741 -21.68 -5.47 -20.73
N PRO A 742 -22.88 -6.07 -20.60
CA PRO A 742 -24.02 -5.78 -21.48
C PRO A 742 -24.48 -4.31 -21.48
N ALA A 743 -23.99 -3.49 -20.55
CA ALA A 743 -24.29 -2.06 -20.43
C ALA A 743 -23.37 -1.16 -21.26
N ASN A 744 -22.18 -1.64 -21.69
CA ASN A 744 -21.16 -0.85 -22.39
C ASN A 744 -20.67 -1.60 -23.64
N ASN A 745 -21.56 -1.81 -24.60
CA ASN A 745 -21.17 -2.25 -25.94
C ASN A 745 -21.03 -0.98 -26.80
N SER A 746 -19.79 -0.49 -26.98
CA SER A 746 -19.57 0.80 -27.63
C SER A 746 -18.67 0.74 -28.85
N ILE A 747 -17.78 -0.26 -28.94
CA ILE A 747 -16.81 -0.39 -30.04
C ILE A 747 -16.71 -1.84 -30.56
N ASP A 748 -16.21 -2.01 -31.78
CA ASP A 748 -15.94 -3.32 -32.40
C ASP A 748 -14.73 -4.06 -31.78
N GLY A 749 -13.95 -3.37 -30.94
CA GLY A 749 -12.78 -3.88 -30.25
C GLY A 749 -11.48 -3.80 -31.05
N THR A 750 -11.47 -3.12 -32.20
CA THR A 750 -10.26 -2.84 -32.98
C THR A 750 -9.69 -1.46 -32.67
N LEU A 751 -8.38 -1.41 -32.42
CA LEU A 751 -7.67 -0.16 -32.17
C LEU A 751 -6.78 0.19 -33.37
N TYR A 752 -6.99 1.35 -33.99
CA TYR A 752 -6.23 1.79 -35.17
C TYR A 752 -5.30 2.95 -34.82
N PHE A 753 -4.01 2.77 -35.08
CA PHE A 753 -2.95 3.73 -34.82
C PHE A 753 -2.42 4.27 -36.14
N TRP A 754 -2.52 5.57 -36.34
CA TRP A 754 -2.01 6.19 -37.56
C TRP A 754 -0.49 6.31 -37.51
N GLU A 755 0.18 5.80 -38.53
CA GLU A 755 1.60 6.00 -38.75
C GLU A 755 1.82 6.87 -39.98
N HIS A 756 2.34 8.08 -39.76
CA HIS A 756 2.73 9.00 -40.82
C HIS A 756 4.22 8.81 -41.10
N PHE A 757 4.56 8.40 -42.32
CA PHE A 757 5.93 8.04 -42.65
C PHE A 757 6.55 8.80 -43.83
N GLY A 758 5.80 9.64 -44.55
CA GLY A 758 6.36 10.41 -45.66
C GLY A 758 5.53 11.57 -46.20
N GLY A 759 5.82 11.98 -47.44
CA GLY A 759 5.09 13.04 -48.16
C GLY A 759 5.69 14.45 -48.14
N GLY A 760 6.41 14.84 -47.07
CA GLY A 760 7.21 16.08 -47.01
C GLY A 760 6.49 17.39 -47.39
N SER A 761 5.16 17.40 -47.30
CA SER A 761 4.27 18.42 -47.88
C SER A 761 3.08 18.66 -46.97
N HIS A 762 2.40 19.80 -47.15
CA HIS A 762 1.10 20.09 -46.52
C HIS A 762 -0.09 19.74 -47.45
N LEU A 763 0.17 19.13 -48.62
CA LEU A 763 -0.85 18.71 -49.56
C LEU A 763 -1.30 17.28 -49.26
N LEU A 764 -2.58 17.12 -48.87
CA LEU A 764 -3.17 15.83 -48.49
C LEU A 764 -2.89 14.68 -49.47
N LYS A 765 -2.97 14.94 -50.78
CA LYS A 765 -2.74 13.92 -51.83
C LYS A 765 -1.31 13.37 -51.88
N GLU A 766 -0.37 14.07 -51.23
CA GLU A 766 1.05 13.74 -51.16
C GLU A 766 1.39 13.11 -49.80
N TYR A 767 0.41 12.94 -48.90
CA TYR A 767 0.66 12.33 -47.60
C TYR A 767 0.82 10.84 -47.74
N GLU A 768 1.80 10.31 -47.04
CA GLU A 768 2.15 8.91 -47.04
C GLU A 768 2.06 8.39 -45.60
N GLY A 769 1.10 7.49 -45.36
CA GLY A 769 0.80 6.91 -44.06
C GLY A 769 -0.16 5.72 -44.18
N GLY A 770 -0.35 5.02 -43.07
CA GLY A 770 -1.27 3.87 -42.96
C GLY A 770 -1.66 3.61 -41.52
N TYR A 771 -2.58 2.67 -41.30
CA TYR A 771 -3.01 2.28 -39.96
C TYR A 771 -2.34 1.00 -39.50
N ALA A 772 -1.57 1.10 -38.42
CA ALA A 772 -1.19 -0.06 -37.62
C ALA A 772 -2.38 -0.44 -36.74
N VAL A 773 -2.58 -1.74 -36.51
CA VAL A 773 -3.83 -2.24 -35.92
C VAL A 773 -3.55 -3.16 -34.76
N TYR A 774 -4.33 -3.06 -33.68
CA TYR A 774 -4.25 -3.94 -32.52
C TYR A 774 -5.64 -4.48 -32.15
N THR A 775 -5.67 -5.77 -31.79
CA THR A 775 -6.79 -6.45 -31.12
C THR A 775 -6.24 -7.39 -30.05
N LYS A 776 -7.10 -8.10 -29.32
CA LYS A 776 -6.66 -9.16 -28.39
C LYS A 776 -5.94 -10.32 -29.08
N ALA A 777 -6.06 -10.44 -30.40
CA ALA A 777 -5.33 -11.43 -31.20
C ALA A 777 -3.86 -11.03 -31.42
N GLY A 778 -3.52 -9.74 -31.35
CA GLY A 778 -2.16 -9.20 -31.54
C GLY A 778 -2.17 -7.92 -32.39
N GLY A 779 -0.97 -7.39 -32.67
CA GLY A 779 -0.79 -6.20 -33.49
C GLY A 779 -0.28 -6.50 -34.90
N VAL A 780 -0.59 -5.63 -35.87
CA VAL A 780 -0.02 -5.65 -37.23
C VAL A 780 0.49 -4.26 -37.63
N LEU A 781 1.53 -4.26 -38.45
CA LEU A 781 2.12 -3.05 -39.01
C LEU A 781 1.18 -2.32 -39.97
N ALA A 782 1.33 -1.00 -40.03
CA ALA A 782 0.73 -0.18 -41.09
C ALA A 782 1.23 -0.61 -42.48
N LEU A 783 0.46 -0.27 -43.53
CA LEU A 783 0.87 -0.49 -44.92
C LEU A 783 2.21 0.20 -45.20
N GLN A 784 3.26 -0.57 -45.52
CA GLN A 784 4.61 -0.04 -45.67
C GLN A 784 4.89 0.44 -47.10
N HIS A 785 5.44 1.65 -47.23
CA HIS A 785 5.86 2.21 -48.52
C HIS A 785 7.25 1.72 -48.97
N PRO A 786 7.48 1.51 -50.28
CA PRO A 786 8.77 1.03 -50.81
C PRO A 786 10.00 1.84 -50.38
N ASP A 787 9.86 3.15 -50.27
CA ASP A 787 10.98 4.07 -49.99
C ASP A 787 11.43 4.08 -48.53
N LEU A 788 10.67 3.45 -47.63
CA LEU A 788 10.98 3.32 -46.20
C LEU A 788 11.54 1.94 -45.84
N TYR A 789 11.40 0.98 -46.75
CA TYR A 789 11.92 -0.36 -46.55
C TYR A 789 13.44 -0.40 -46.78
N ASN A 790 14.21 -0.33 -45.70
CA ASN A 790 15.63 -0.69 -45.69
C ASN A 790 15.83 -2.05 -44.97
N PRO A 791 16.32 -3.09 -45.65
CA PRO A 791 16.54 -4.41 -45.04
C PRO A 791 17.65 -4.45 -43.96
N LEU A 792 18.45 -3.39 -43.82
CA LEU A 792 19.50 -3.26 -42.80
C LEU A 792 19.08 -2.39 -41.60
N SER A 793 17.95 -1.71 -41.69
CA SER A 793 17.35 -0.91 -40.62
C SER A 793 15.90 -0.61 -41.06
N PRO A 794 14.89 -1.33 -40.56
CA PRO A 794 13.51 -1.12 -40.97
C PRO A 794 13.12 0.32 -40.63
N GLY A 795 13.08 1.20 -41.63
CA GLY A 795 12.62 2.56 -41.45
C GLY A 795 11.11 2.54 -41.25
N GLY A 796 10.67 2.92 -40.06
CA GLY A 796 9.32 3.46 -39.83
C GLY A 796 8.14 2.51 -40.04
N SER A 797 8.14 1.35 -39.37
CA SER A 797 6.87 0.67 -39.11
C SER A 797 6.91 -0.02 -37.75
N LYS A 798 6.02 0.35 -36.83
CA LYS A 798 5.95 -0.20 -35.46
C LYS A 798 4.70 -1.04 -35.28
N THR A 799 4.87 -2.24 -34.70
CA THR A 799 3.74 -3.11 -34.40
C THR A 799 3.17 -2.72 -33.05
N PRO A 800 1.88 -2.35 -32.96
CA PRO A 800 1.22 -2.10 -31.69
C PRO A 800 1.32 -3.30 -30.76
N THR A 801 1.56 -3.06 -29.48
CA THR A 801 1.61 -4.08 -28.43
C THR A 801 0.44 -3.91 -27.44
N GLN A 802 0.40 -4.67 -26.35
CA GLN A 802 -0.72 -4.62 -25.41
C GLN A 802 -0.86 -3.29 -24.65
N PHE A 803 0.22 -2.55 -24.41
CA PHE A 803 0.19 -1.42 -23.46
C PHE A 803 0.27 -0.07 -24.16
N ILE A 804 -0.81 0.69 -24.19
CA ILE A 804 -0.90 2.00 -24.85
C ILE A 804 -0.16 3.07 -24.01
N PRO A 805 0.83 3.80 -24.57
CA PRO A 805 1.59 4.83 -23.87
C PRO A 805 0.73 5.96 -23.33
N VAL A 806 1.28 6.71 -22.39
CA VAL A 806 0.65 7.89 -21.79
C VAL A 806 0.29 8.90 -22.86
N GLY A 807 -0.96 9.33 -22.96
CA GLY A 807 -1.35 10.34 -23.94
C GLY A 807 -1.38 9.88 -25.40
N GLN A 808 -1.08 8.62 -25.74
CA GLN A 808 -1.13 8.14 -27.14
C GLN A 808 -2.57 8.11 -27.68
N GLY A 809 -2.79 8.73 -28.84
CA GLY A 809 -4.07 8.74 -29.54
C GLY A 809 -4.26 7.56 -30.50
N PHE A 810 -5.50 7.08 -30.64
CA PHE A 810 -5.90 5.98 -31.53
C PHE A 810 -7.38 6.06 -31.90
N PHE A 811 -7.75 5.49 -33.04
CA PHE A 811 -9.14 5.41 -33.47
C PHE A 811 -9.81 4.14 -32.98
N VAL A 812 -11.09 4.28 -32.67
CA VAL A 812 -12.01 3.17 -32.44
C VAL A 812 -13.25 3.36 -33.32
N THR A 813 -13.85 2.24 -33.73
CA THR A 813 -15.10 2.23 -34.50
C THR A 813 -16.23 1.80 -33.59
N ALA A 814 -17.36 2.51 -33.64
CA ALA A 814 -18.57 2.09 -32.95
C ALA A 814 -19.06 0.75 -33.47
N ASP A 815 -19.57 -0.07 -32.57
CA ASP A 815 -20.29 -1.28 -32.92
C ASP A 815 -21.71 -0.96 -33.44
N ALA A 816 -22.57 -1.98 -33.52
CA ALA A 816 -23.94 -1.83 -34.01
C ALA A 816 -24.82 -0.96 -33.10
N ASP A 817 -24.46 -0.81 -31.82
CA ASP A 817 -25.25 -0.07 -30.84
C ASP A 817 -24.68 1.33 -30.57
N GLY A 818 -23.36 1.51 -30.67
CA GLY A 818 -22.66 2.72 -30.22
C GLY A 818 -22.81 2.94 -28.71
N GLY A 819 -22.27 4.03 -28.18
CA GLY A 819 -22.37 4.32 -26.75
C GLY A 819 -21.25 5.19 -26.24
N ASN A 820 -20.69 4.83 -25.08
CA ASN A 820 -19.54 5.51 -24.49
C ASN A 820 -18.32 4.59 -24.52
N VAL A 821 -17.22 5.11 -25.06
CA VAL A 821 -15.88 4.57 -24.87
C VAL A 821 -15.43 4.97 -23.47
N VAL A 822 -15.22 3.99 -22.58
CA VAL A 822 -14.94 4.17 -21.16
C VAL A 822 -13.50 3.81 -20.85
N PHE A 823 -12.77 4.78 -20.32
CA PHE A 823 -11.48 4.61 -19.66
C PHE A 823 -11.73 4.44 -18.16
N LYS A 824 -11.02 3.49 -17.54
CA LYS A 824 -11.12 3.22 -16.09
C LYS A 824 -9.74 3.14 -15.46
N ASN A 825 -9.65 3.46 -14.17
CA ASN A 825 -8.42 3.27 -13.41
C ASN A 825 -7.96 1.79 -13.40
N SER A 826 -8.87 0.82 -13.45
CA SER A 826 -8.54 -0.63 -13.52
C SER A 826 -7.75 -1.04 -14.77
N GLN A 827 -7.75 -0.20 -15.81
CA GLN A 827 -7.02 -0.39 -17.06
C GLN A 827 -5.57 0.13 -16.96
N ARG A 828 -5.23 0.89 -15.92
CA ARG A 828 -3.90 1.51 -15.76
C ARG A 828 -2.86 0.46 -15.34
N THR A 829 -1.64 0.64 -15.84
CA THR A 829 -0.49 -0.18 -15.47
C THR A 829 0.80 0.62 -15.67
N PHE A 830 1.88 0.18 -15.03
CA PHE A 830 3.21 0.74 -15.22
C PHE A 830 3.98 -0.03 -16.29
N VAL A 831 4.14 0.56 -17.47
CA VAL A 831 4.95 0.01 -18.56
C VAL A 831 5.67 1.15 -19.27
N THR A 832 7.00 1.07 -19.31
CA THR A 832 7.85 2.02 -20.04
C THR A 832 7.87 1.70 -21.53
N GLU A 833 8.01 2.72 -22.37
CA GLU A 833 8.07 2.61 -23.82
C GLU A 833 9.38 1.93 -24.26
N GLY A 834 10.48 2.24 -23.57
CA GLY A 834 11.80 1.63 -23.80
C GLY A 834 11.87 0.12 -23.55
N SER A 835 10.91 -0.47 -22.83
CA SER A 835 10.85 -1.92 -22.57
C SER A 835 10.54 -2.76 -23.81
N GLY A 836 10.01 -2.13 -24.87
CA GLY A 836 9.51 -2.82 -26.06
C GLY A 836 8.14 -3.48 -25.89
N ASN A 837 7.54 -3.42 -24.69
CA ASN A 837 6.17 -3.90 -24.43
C ASN A 837 5.11 -2.81 -24.64
N SER A 838 5.52 -1.56 -24.77
CA SER A 838 4.67 -0.41 -25.11
C SER A 838 5.28 0.30 -26.33
N ILE A 839 4.97 -0.18 -27.54
CA ILE A 839 5.55 0.36 -28.79
C ILE A 839 4.44 0.89 -29.69
N PHE A 840 4.40 2.21 -29.88
CA PHE A 840 3.41 2.86 -30.75
C PHE A 840 4.02 3.98 -31.57
N THR A 841 4.80 4.89 -30.96
CA THR A 841 5.48 5.98 -31.70
C THR A 841 6.92 6.30 -31.26
N GLU A 842 7.48 5.68 -30.20
CA GLU A 842 8.92 5.80 -29.81
C GLU A 842 9.80 4.61 -30.27
N ALA A 843 11.09 4.84 -30.57
CA ALA A 843 12.08 3.77 -30.73
C ALA A 843 12.68 3.47 -29.34
N PRO A 844 12.94 2.20 -28.98
CA PRO A 844 13.61 1.91 -27.71
C PRO A 844 14.95 2.65 -27.65
N LYS A 845 15.26 3.29 -26.52
CA LYS A 845 16.58 3.89 -26.28
C LYS A 845 17.64 2.83 -26.55
N GLY A 846 18.51 3.09 -27.53
CA GLY A 846 19.52 2.13 -27.96
C GLY A 846 20.43 1.71 -26.80
N ARG A 847 20.28 0.47 -26.33
CA ARG A 847 21.44 -0.29 -25.87
C ARG A 847 22.26 -0.60 -27.12
N GLY A 848 23.48 -0.09 -27.15
CA GLY A 848 24.39 -0.21 -28.29
C GLY A 848 24.44 -1.63 -28.86
N ASP A 849 24.44 -1.69 -30.19
CA ASP A 849 24.79 -2.83 -31.05
C ASP A 849 24.82 -4.20 -30.35
N VAL A 850 23.69 -4.91 -30.37
CA VAL A 850 23.75 -6.36 -30.52
C VAL A 850 23.23 -6.69 -31.91
N VAL A 851 24.19 -6.76 -32.82
CA VAL A 851 24.06 -7.39 -34.13
C VAL A 851 23.29 -8.71 -33.96
N LEU A 852 22.16 -8.84 -34.67
CA LEU A 852 21.43 -10.09 -34.84
C LEU A 852 22.30 -11.10 -35.61
N GLY A 853 23.22 -11.73 -34.89
CA GLY A 853 23.98 -12.90 -35.31
C GLY A 853 23.50 -14.10 -34.52
N GLN A 854 23.00 -15.10 -35.24
CA GLN A 854 22.62 -16.43 -34.76
C GLN A 854 23.53 -16.92 -33.61
N ALA A 855 22.97 -17.08 -32.42
CA ALA A 855 23.61 -17.85 -31.36
C ALA A 855 22.80 -19.12 -31.12
N THR A 856 23.31 -20.21 -31.66
CA THR A 856 22.91 -21.59 -31.42
C THR A 856 22.92 -21.86 -29.90
N GLN A 857 21.76 -22.12 -29.30
CA GLN A 857 21.70 -22.60 -27.93
C GLN A 857 22.34 -23.98 -27.85
N THR A 858 23.57 -24.04 -27.36
CA THR A 858 24.15 -25.27 -26.85
C THR A 858 23.87 -25.29 -25.36
N GLN A 859 22.84 -26.04 -24.95
CA GLN A 859 22.62 -26.37 -23.54
C GLN A 859 23.86 -27.10 -23.02
N THR A 860 24.58 -26.45 -22.11
CA THR A 860 25.46 -27.14 -21.17
C THR A 860 25.00 -26.80 -19.77
N THR A 861 24.68 -27.86 -19.04
CA THR A 861 24.28 -27.85 -17.63
C THR A 861 25.46 -27.46 -16.76
N GLN A 862 25.49 -26.20 -16.30
CA GLN A 862 26.26 -25.81 -15.12
C GLN A 862 25.60 -24.60 -14.46
N ALA A 863 25.31 -24.74 -13.17
CA ALA A 863 24.67 -23.74 -12.32
C ALA A 863 25.48 -22.44 -12.34
N ALA A 864 24.89 -21.38 -12.91
CA ALA A 864 25.42 -20.03 -12.87
C ALA A 864 24.73 -19.28 -11.73
N VAL A 865 25.55 -18.82 -10.81
CA VAL A 865 25.25 -17.81 -9.79
C VAL A 865 24.77 -16.54 -10.51
N GLU A 866 23.55 -16.12 -10.21
CA GLU A 866 23.01 -14.84 -10.65
C GLU A 866 23.79 -13.71 -9.98
N ASN A 867 24.47 -12.88 -10.78
CA ASN A 867 24.86 -11.54 -10.37
C ASN A 867 23.68 -10.61 -10.62
N THR A 868 22.84 -10.45 -9.60
CA THR A 868 21.74 -9.48 -9.52
C THR A 868 22.28 -8.13 -9.08
N ASN A 869 22.46 -7.20 -10.01
CA ASN A 869 22.67 -5.78 -9.69
C ASN A 869 21.82 -4.87 -10.61
N GLU A 870 20.53 -5.21 -10.71
CA GLU A 870 19.45 -4.31 -11.12
C GLU A 870 18.28 -4.62 -10.17
N PRO A 871 17.91 -3.75 -9.21
CA PRO A 871 16.87 -4.03 -8.25
C PRO A 871 15.50 -3.76 -8.89
N VAL A 872 15.02 -4.68 -9.72
CA VAL A 872 13.60 -4.73 -10.08
C VAL A 872 12.89 -5.51 -8.98
N VAL A 873 12.68 -4.88 -7.82
CA VAL A 873 11.79 -5.41 -6.78
C VAL A 873 10.35 -5.18 -7.24
N ARG A 874 9.80 -6.13 -8.00
CA ARG A 874 8.35 -6.26 -8.13
C ARG A 874 7.83 -6.79 -6.80
N LYS A 875 7.25 -5.93 -5.96
CA LYS A 875 6.43 -6.39 -4.84
C LYS A 875 5.16 -7.05 -5.41
N ALA A 876 4.75 -8.15 -4.78
CA ALA A 876 3.91 -9.20 -5.34
C ALA A 876 2.53 -8.69 -5.85
N GLY A 877 2.16 -9.04 -7.09
CA GLY A 877 0.77 -8.86 -7.53
C GLY A 877 0.46 -9.18 -8.99
N GLN A 878 1.36 -8.93 -9.93
CA GLN A 878 1.09 -9.21 -11.35
C GLN A 878 2.31 -9.89 -12.01
N GLN A 879 2.35 -11.22 -11.92
CA GLN A 879 3.02 -11.97 -12.99
C GLN A 879 2.19 -11.76 -14.24
N ALA A 880 2.82 -11.28 -15.32
CA ALA A 880 2.21 -11.29 -16.64
C ALA A 880 1.74 -12.73 -16.89
N VAL A 881 0.44 -12.92 -17.10
CA VAL A 881 -0.09 -14.20 -17.56
C VAL A 881 0.66 -14.52 -18.83
N ALA A 882 1.38 -15.64 -18.87
CA ALA A 882 2.15 -16.02 -20.05
C ALA A 882 1.20 -16.07 -21.24
N ASP A 883 1.49 -15.24 -22.24
CA ASP A 883 0.72 -15.22 -23.47
C ASP A 883 0.93 -16.53 -24.22
N THR A 884 -0.15 -17.31 -24.36
CA THR A 884 -0.14 -18.65 -24.97
C THR A 884 -0.75 -18.67 -26.36
N LEU A 885 -1.20 -17.52 -26.87
CA LEU A 885 -1.83 -17.42 -28.18
C LEU A 885 -0.83 -17.76 -29.28
N ARG A 886 -1.21 -18.69 -30.15
CA ARG A 886 -0.41 -19.05 -31.32
C ARG A 886 -0.70 -18.05 -32.43
N ARG A 887 0.34 -17.55 -33.10
CA ARG A 887 0.19 -16.48 -34.10
C ARG A 887 1.11 -16.69 -35.29
N VAL A 888 0.62 -16.32 -36.48
CA VAL A 888 1.39 -16.30 -37.72
C VAL A 888 1.16 -14.97 -38.41
N TRP A 889 2.22 -14.18 -38.58
CA TRP A 889 2.21 -12.96 -39.38
C TRP A 889 2.73 -13.26 -40.78
N ILE A 890 2.04 -12.74 -41.78
CA ILE A 890 2.37 -12.92 -43.20
C ILE A 890 2.57 -11.56 -43.84
N ASN A 891 3.69 -11.39 -44.53
CA ASN A 891 3.97 -10.22 -45.35
C ASN A 891 3.64 -10.51 -46.81
N PHE A 892 2.87 -9.62 -47.42
CA PHE A 892 2.58 -9.58 -48.85
C PHE A 892 3.24 -8.36 -49.48
N THR A 893 4.23 -8.58 -50.33
CA THR A 893 4.84 -7.51 -51.14
C THR A 893 4.13 -7.40 -52.48
N THR A 894 3.61 -6.22 -52.78
CA THR A 894 2.86 -5.92 -53.99
C THR A 894 3.78 -5.71 -55.20
N PRO A 895 3.24 -5.67 -56.43
CA PRO A 895 4.01 -5.34 -57.64
C PRO A 895 4.66 -3.95 -57.59
N THR A 896 3.99 -3.00 -56.90
CA THR A 896 4.49 -1.64 -56.65
C THR A 896 5.41 -1.56 -55.43
N LYS A 897 5.80 -2.70 -54.84
CA LYS A 897 6.73 -2.86 -53.71
C LYS A 897 6.20 -2.39 -52.34
N PHE A 898 4.93 -2.02 -52.24
CA PHE A 898 4.27 -1.84 -50.95
C PHE A 898 4.22 -3.18 -50.21
N ARG A 899 4.18 -3.15 -48.88
CA ARG A 899 4.07 -4.37 -48.07
C ARG A 899 2.91 -4.28 -47.12
N ARG A 900 1.99 -5.24 -47.23
CA ARG A 900 0.90 -5.47 -46.29
C ARG A 900 1.32 -6.58 -45.33
N GLN A 901 1.11 -6.37 -44.04
CA GLN A 901 1.18 -7.43 -43.05
C GLN A 901 -0.23 -7.85 -42.65
N VAL A 902 -0.48 -9.15 -42.58
CA VAL A 902 -1.72 -9.72 -42.04
C VAL A 902 -1.38 -10.72 -40.92
N LEU A 903 -2.25 -10.84 -39.94
CA LEU A 903 -2.09 -11.75 -38.80
C LEU A 903 -3.24 -12.76 -38.77
N VAL A 904 -2.90 -14.03 -38.55
CA VAL A 904 -3.85 -15.01 -38.04
C VAL A 904 -3.43 -15.51 -36.65
N ALA A 905 -4.35 -15.43 -35.69
CA ALA A 905 -4.17 -15.94 -34.34
C ALA A 905 -5.07 -17.14 -34.07
N PHE A 906 -4.65 -18.01 -33.15
CA PHE A 906 -5.38 -19.23 -32.81
C PHE A 906 -5.74 -19.26 -31.33
N THR A 907 -7.04 -19.30 -31.05
CA THR A 907 -7.58 -19.23 -29.68
C THR A 907 -8.87 -20.01 -29.54
N ASP A 908 -9.09 -20.60 -28.37
CA ASP A 908 -10.36 -21.27 -28.01
C ASP A 908 -11.52 -20.28 -27.84
N GLN A 909 -11.23 -18.97 -27.83
CA GLN A 909 -12.21 -17.90 -27.65
C GLN A 909 -12.73 -17.31 -28.97
N ALA A 910 -12.29 -17.83 -30.12
CA ALA A 910 -12.67 -17.34 -31.44
C ALA A 910 -13.33 -18.45 -32.27
N THR A 911 -14.07 -18.03 -33.28
CA THR A 911 -14.80 -18.85 -34.24
C THR A 911 -14.19 -18.71 -35.63
N LYS A 912 -14.83 -19.30 -36.66
CA LYS A 912 -14.41 -19.07 -38.06
C LYS A 912 -15.14 -17.87 -38.68
N ASP A 913 -16.08 -17.28 -37.94
CA ASP A 913 -16.85 -16.11 -38.32
C ASP A 913 -16.22 -14.85 -37.69
N GLU A 914 -16.96 -13.73 -37.63
CA GLU A 914 -16.48 -12.46 -37.07
C GLU A 914 -16.54 -12.48 -35.53
N ASP A 915 -15.40 -12.24 -34.89
CA ASP A 915 -15.23 -12.21 -33.43
C ASP A 915 -14.76 -10.82 -32.95
N ASN A 916 -15.67 -10.08 -32.32
CA ASN A 916 -15.40 -8.74 -31.79
C ASN A 916 -14.22 -8.74 -30.79
N GLY A 917 -13.35 -7.73 -30.92
CA GLY A 917 -12.13 -7.61 -30.11
C GLY A 917 -11.01 -8.58 -30.47
N TYR A 918 -11.20 -9.48 -31.43
CA TYR A 918 -10.16 -10.38 -31.94
C TYR A 918 -9.88 -10.16 -33.44
N ASP A 919 -10.92 -10.02 -34.25
CA ASP A 919 -10.78 -9.70 -35.67
C ASP A 919 -10.68 -8.19 -35.92
N ALA A 920 -9.93 -7.80 -36.95
CA ALA A 920 -9.75 -6.39 -37.32
C ALA A 920 -10.04 -6.12 -38.79
N LEU A 921 -10.98 -5.20 -39.06
CA LEU A 921 -11.33 -4.80 -40.42
C LEU A 921 -10.19 -4.05 -41.12
N LEU A 922 -10.05 -4.29 -42.42
CA LEU A 922 -9.15 -3.54 -43.27
C LEU A 922 -9.79 -2.21 -43.69
N ILE A 923 -9.27 -1.09 -43.19
CA ILE A 923 -9.80 0.26 -43.47
C ILE A 923 -8.97 1.08 -44.48
N ASP A 924 -7.74 0.67 -44.77
CA ASP A 924 -6.78 1.39 -45.64
C ASP A 924 -6.35 0.56 -46.87
N LYS A 925 -7.33 -0.05 -47.55
CA LYS A 925 -7.09 -0.93 -48.70
C LYS A 925 -6.33 -0.24 -49.85
N GLY A 926 -5.22 -0.85 -50.25
CA GLY A 926 -4.42 -0.42 -51.39
C GLY A 926 -4.95 -0.92 -52.75
N PRO A 927 -4.46 -0.36 -53.88
CA PRO A 927 -4.81 -0.83 -55.22
C PRO A 927 -4.25 -2.21 -55.57
N ASN A 928 -3.21 -2.65 -54.86
CA ASN A 928 -2.66 -3.99 -54.90
C ASN A 928 -2.57 -4.46 -53.44
N ASP A 929 -3.32 -5.47 -53.01
CA ASP A 929 -3.43 -5.82 -51.59
C ASP A 929 -3.79 -7.30 -51.36
N LEU A 930 -3.55 -7.77 -50.13
CA LEU A 930 -3.89 -9.12 -49.65
C LEU A 930 -4.52 -9.03 -48.26
N PHE A 931 -5.63 -9.74 -48.05
CA PHE A 931 -6.38 -9.70 -46.79
C PHE A 931 -7.13 -11.01 -46.54
N TRP A 932 -7.56 -11.21 -45.30
CA TRP A 932 -8.48 -12.29 -44.93
C TRP A 932 -9.90 -11.93 -45.35
N LYS A 933 -10.60 -12.88 -45.96
CA LYS A 933 -12.01 -12.71 -46.30
C LYS A 933 -12.85 -13.60 -45.41
N VAL A 934 -13.59 -12.97 -44.51
CA VAL A 934 -14.51 -13.64 -43.59
C VAL A 934 -15.91 -13.15 -43.93
N ASN A 935 -16.76 -14.06 -44.40
CA ASN A 935 -18.05 -13.72 -44.98
C ASN A 935 -17.89 -12.72 -46.16
N ASP A 936 -18.49 -11.52 -46.06
CA ASP A 936 -18.42 -10.46 -47.08
C ASP A 936 -17.55 -9.25 -46.66
N LYS A 937 -16.77 -9.40 -45.58
CA LYS A 937 -15.91 -8.34 -45.03
C LYS A 937 -14.42 -8.68 -45.19
N GLU A 938 -13.59 -7.65 -45.21
CA GLU A 938 -12.14 -7.72 -45.48
C GLU A 938 -11.38 -7.41 -44.18
N TYR A 939 -10.51 -8.32 -43.75
CA TYR A 939 -9.82 -8.26 -42.46
C TYR A 939 -8.30 -8.30 -42.61
N VAL A 940 -7.61 -7.56 -41.75
CA VAL A 940 -6.14 -7.55 -41.63
C VAL A 940 -5.65 -8.43 -40.48
N ILE A 941 -6.49 -8.61 -39.44
CA ILE A 941 -6.28 -9.59 -38.36
C ILE A 941 -7.49 -10.52 -38.34
N GLN A 942 -7.23 -11.82 -38.26
CA GLN A 942 -8.25 -12.84 -38.04
C GLN A 942 -7.85 -13.74 -36.85
N ALA A 943 -8.77 -14.01 -35.93
CA ALA A 943 -8.62 -15.06 -34.94
C ALA A 943 -9.51 -16.24 -35.29
N ILE A 944 -9.00 -17.46 -35.13
CA ILE A 944 -9.76 -18.70 -35.38
C ILE A 944 -9.48 -19.75 -34.30
N PRO A 945 -10.29 -20.83 -34.21
CA PRO A 945 -10.00 -21.96 -33.32
C PRO A 945 -8.60 -22.55 -33.57
N PRO A 946 -8.00 -23.23 -32.58
CA PRO A 946 -6.72 -23.92 -32.74
C PRO A 946 -6.67 -24.77 -34.02
N PHE A 947 -5.60 -24.59 -34.81
CA PHE A 947 -5.45 -25.30 -36.07
C PHE A 947 -5.13 -26.79 -35.88
N ASP A 948 -5.52 -27.56 -36.87
CA ASP A 948 -5.18 -28.97 -37.09
C ASP A 948 -4.60 -29.18 -38.50
N GLU A 949 -4.29 -30.43 -38.85
CA GLU A 949 -3.77 -30.78 -40.18
C GLU A 949 -4.75 -30.50 -41.34
N GLN A 950 -6.04 -30.31 -41.05
CA GLN A 950 -7.10 -30.02 -42.03
C GLN A 950 -7.39 -28.53 -42.16
N THR A 951 -6.80 -27.70 -41.31
CA THR A 951 -7.07 -26.26 -41.28
C THR A 951 -6.57 -25.60 -42.55
N VAL A 952 -7.48 -24.87 -43.20
CA VAL A 952 -7.26 -24.11 -44.42
C VAL A 952 -7.81 -22.72 -44.22
N ILE A 953 -6.98 -21.71 -44.48
CA ILE A 953 -7.31 -20.30 -44.26
C ILE A 953 -7.12 -19.57 -45.59
N PRO A 954 -8.21 -19.17 -46.29
CA PRO A 954 -8.11 -18.50 -47.58
C PRO A 954 -7.72 -17.03 -47.45
N MET A 955 -6.91 -16.54 -48.39
CA MET A 955 -6.54 -15.14 -48.53
C MET A 955 -7.01 -14.62 -49.88
N GLU A 956 -7.71 -13.49 -49.89
CA GLU A 956 -8.09 -12.82 -51.13
C GLU A 956 -7.00 -11.82 -51.53
N THR A 957 -6.64 -11.82 -52.81
CA THR A 957 -5.64 -10.90 -53.37
C THR A 957 -6.23 -10.08 -54.51
N VAL A 958 -5.99 -8.77 -54.48
CA VAL A 958 -6.41 -7.83 -55.52
C VAL A 958 -5.17 -7.25 -56.17
N ILE A 959 -5.07 -7.32 -57.50
CA ILE A 959 -3.96 -6.76 -58.28
C ILE A 959 -4.52 -5.84 -59.36
N ARG A 960 -4.14 -4.56 -59.31
CA ARG A 960 -4.41 -3.60 -60.38
C ARG A 960 -3.22 -3.48 -61.33
N ASP A 961 -2.01 -3.46 -60.78
CA ASP A 961 -0.77 -3.27 -61.51
C ASP A 961 -0.08 -4.62 -61.68
N ALA A 962 -0.11 -5.20 -62.89
CA ALA A 962 0.47 -6.52 -63.14
C ALA A 962 1.98 -6.55 -62.83
N GLY A 963 2.45 -7.63 -62.20
CA GLY A 963 3.86 -7.79 -61.86
C GLY A 963 4.09 -8.84 -60.78
N GLN A 964 5.29 -8.84 -60.20
CA GLN A 964 5.71 -9.84 -59.23
C GLN A 964 5.13 -9.53 -57.84
N VAL A 965 4.49 -10.52 -57.23
CA VAL A 965 4.10 -10.53 -55.82
C VAL A 965 5.00 -11.47 -55.02
N LYS A 966 5.14 -11.21 -53.72
CA LYS A 966 5.89 -12.07 -52.79
C LYS A 966 5.11 -12.28 -51.51
N ILE A 967 5.01 -13.52 -51.04
CA ILE A 967 4.38 -13.92 -49.77
C ILE A 967 5.45 -14.57 -48.90
N GLU A 968 5.61 -14.08 -47.67
CA GLU A 968 6.57 -14.62 -46.70
C GLU A 968 6.05 -14.57 -45.27
N ILE A 969 6.54 -15.46 -44.42
CA ILE A 969 6.31 -15.38 -42.97
C ILE A 969 7.12 -14.20 -42.44
N ALA A 970 6.44 -13.29 -41.76
CA ALA A 970 7.09 -12.18 -41.06
C ALA A 970 7.55 -12.61 -39.65
N GLN A 971 6.66 -13.28 -38.92
CA GLN A 971 6.86 -13.70 -37.54
C GLN A 971 5.95 -14.88 -37.21
N VAL A 972 6.38 -15.72 -36.27
CA VAL A 972 5.59 -16.80 -35.69
C VAL A 972 5.79 -16.81 -34.18
N GLU A 973 4.70 -16.92 -33.42
CA GLU A 973 4.75 -17.01 -31.97
C GLU A 973 3.99 -18.23 -31.46
N ASN A 974 4.49 -18.81 -30.37
CA ASN A 974 3.89 -19.94 -29.65
C ASN A 974 3.56 -21.18 -30.53
N ILE A 975 4.25 -21.34 -31.66
CA ILE A 975 4.17 -22.51 -32.54
C ILE A 975 5.55 -23.14 -32.62
N VAL A 976 5.64 -24.44 -32.33
CA VAL A 976 6.90 -25.20 -32.39
C VAL A 976 7.56 -25.12 -33.76
N ASP A 977 8.89 -24.99 -33.80
CA ASP A 977 9.64 -24.81 -35.06
C ASP A 977 9.48 -25.96 -36.05
N SER A 978 9.18 -27.16 -35.55
CA SER A 978 8.93 -28.35 -36.38
C SER A 978 7.57 -28.34 -37.08
N GLN A 979 6.64 -27.45 -36.71
CA GLN A 979 5.32 -27.37 -37.32
C GLN A 979 5.44 -26.65 -38.68
N PRO A 980 5.24 -27.35 -39.81
CA PRO A 980 5.27 -26.71 -41.12
C PRO A 980 4.09 -25.74 -41.30
N ILE A 981 4.33 -24.69 -42.08
CA ILE A 981 3.34 -23.69 -42.47
C ILE A 981 3.40 -23.58 -43.99
N TYR A 982 2.41 -24.15 -44.66
CA TYR A 982 2.35 -24.21 -46.11
C TYR A 982 1.47 -23.11 -46.69
N LEU A 983 1.93 -22.51 -47.79
CA LEU A 983 1.09 -21.81 -48.74
C LEU A 983 0.65 -22.79 -49.81
N ARG A 984 -0.65 -23.05 -49.92
CA ARG A 984 -1.21 -23.78 -51.06
C ARG A 984 -1.72 -22.81 -52.11
N VAL A 985 -1.25 -22.99 -53.35
CA VAL A 985 -1.49 -22.08 -54.48
C VAL A 985 -2.33 -22.79 -55.54
N TRP A 986 -3.50 -22.24 -55.86
CA TRP A 986 -4.39 -22.75 -56.92
C TRP A 986 -3.96 -22.26 -58.30
N ASN A 987 -3.67 -23.19 -59.20
CA ASN A 987 -3.26 -22.87 -60.58
C ASN A 987 -4.41 -22.92 -61.61
N GLY A 988 -5.66 -23.10 -61.16
CA GLY A 988 -6.82 -23.31 -62.04
C GLY A 988 -7.26 -24.77 -62.19
N THR A 989 -6.42 -25.73 -61.78
CA THR A 989 -6.71 -27.18 -61.87
C THR A 989 -6.32 -27.97 -60.62
N THR A 990 -5.19 -27.64 -59.99
CA THR A 990 -4.70 -28.29 -58.76
C THR A 990 -4.09 -27.28 -57.79
N PHE A 991 -4.00 -27.66 -56.52
CA PHE A 991 -3.22 -26.95 -55.51
C PHE A 991 -1.76 -27.43 -55.51
N THR A 992 -0.83 -26.48 -55.48
CA THR A 992 0.60 -26.72 -55.24
C THR A 992 0.97 -26.23 -53.84
N TYR A 993 1.80 -26.96 -53.10
CA TYR A 993 2.15 -26.64 -51.72
C TYR A 993 3.58 -26.11 -51.64
N HIS A 994 3.77 -24.98 -50.95
CA HIS A 994 5.07 -24.32 -50.74
C HIS A 994 5.28 -24.12 -49.24
N ASN A 995 6.40 -24.59 -48.68
CA ASN A 995 6.69 -24.43 -47.26
C ASN A 995 7.26 -23.03 -46.98
N LEU A 996 6.46 -22.15 -46.39
CA LEU A 996 6.87 -20.78 -46.13
C LEU A 996 7.95 -20.65 -45.04
N ARG A 997 8.18 -21.70 -44.25
CA ARG A 997 9.31 -21.74 -43.30
C ARG A 997 10.66 -22.02 -43.98
N GLU A 998 10.67 -22.59 -45.18
CA GLU A 998 11.90 -22.89 -45.92
C GLU A 998 12.30 -21.74 -46.84
N GLU A 999 11.35 -21.24 -47.65
CA GLU A 999 11.60 -20.13 -48.56
C GLU A 999 10.35 -19.27 -48.80
N PRO A 1000 10.51 -17.95 -49.03
CA PRO A 1000 9.43 -17.10 -49.50
C PRO A 1000 8.86 -17.52 -50.85
N PHE A 1001 7.54 -17.43 -51.02
CA PHE A 1001 6.88 -17.66 -52.30
C PHE A 1001 6.82 -16.38 -53.13
N ALA A 1002 7.10 -16.46 -54.43
CA ALA A 1002 6.96 -15.33 -55.34
C ALA A 1002 6.46 -15.77 -56.73
N GLU A 1003 5.54 -14.99 -57.31
CA GLU A 1003 5.04 -15.23 -58.67
C GLU A 1003 4.63 -13.94 -59.39
N ASN A 1004 4.48 -14.00 -60.71
CA ASN A 1004 3.94 -12.87 -61.49
C ASN A 1004 2.42 -13.01 -61.65
N LEU A 1005 1.67 -12.00 -61.23
CA LEU A 1005 0.23 -11.93 -61.39
C LEU A 1005 -0.17 -10.91 -62.46
N THR A 1006 -1.22 -11.24 -63.22
CA THR A 1006 -1.94 -10.28 -64.06
C THR A 1006 -2.93 -9.48 -63.22
N ALA A 1007 -3.39 -8.34 -63.73
CA ALA A 1007 -4.45 -7.58 -63.08
C ALA A 1007 -5.72 -8.42 -62.93
N GLY A 1008 -6.33 -8.41 -61.74
CA GLY A 1008 -7.51 -9.21 -61.39
C GLY A 1008 -7.73 -9.35 -59.88
N VAL A 1009 -8.85 -9.98 -59.52
CA VAL A 1009 -9.18 -10.39 -58.15
C VAL A 1009 -9.03 -11.91 -58.05
N PHE A 1010 -8.36 -12.38 -57.01
CA PHE A 1010 -8.00 -13.77 -56.81
C PHE A 1010 -8.45 -14.24 -55.41
N PRO A 1011 -9.72 -14.66 -55.25
CA PRO A 1011 -10.29 -15.01 -53.94
C PRO A 1011 -9.75 -16.32 -53.37
N ASP A 1012 -9.51 -17.33 -54.22
CA ASP A 1012 -9.15 -18.69 -53.79
C ASP A 1012 -7.73 -19.10 -54.19
N ARG A 1013 -6.93 -18.13 -54.66
CA ARG A 1013 -5.60 -18.46 -55.21
C ARG A 1013 -4.62 -18.88 -54.13
N TYR A 1014 -4.64 -18.24 -52.98
CA TYR A 1014 -3.67 -18.43 -51.91
C TYR A 1014 -4.37 -18.83 -50.62
N GLN A 1015 -3.91 -19.92 -50.00
CA GLN A 1015 -4.48 -20.40 -48.74
C GLN A 1015 -3.37 -20.93 -47.83
N ILE A 1016 -3.46 -20.65 -46.53
CA ILE A 1016 -2.52 -21.14 -45.51
C ILE A 1016 -3.03 -22.45 -44.95
N THR A 1017 -2.12 -23.42 -44.76
CA THR A 1017 -2.44 -24.72 -44.16
C THR A 1017 -1.25 -25.29 -43.39
N PHE A 1018 -1.53 -26.19 -42.46
CA PHE A 1018 -0.56 -26.78 -41.53
C PHE A 1018 -0.26 -28.25 -41.85
N GLY A 1019 -0.84 -28.78 -42.94
CA GLY A 1019 -0.60 -30.14 -43.45
C GLY A 1019 -0.78 -30.21 -44.98
N THR A 1020 -0.27 -31.28 -45.60
CA THR A 1020 -0.34 -31.49 -47.06
C THR A 1020 -1.43 -32.47 -47.50
N ASN A 1021 -2.16 -33.06 -46.55
CA ASN A 1021 -3.05 -34.19 -46.82
C ASN A 1021 -4.48 -33.72 -47.11
N GLN A 1022 -4.86 -33.75 -48.39
CA GLN A 1022 -6.25 -34.00 -48.77
C GLN A 1022 -6.37 -35.39 -49.36
N THR A 1023 -6.87 -36.33 -48.55
CA THR A 1023 -7.55 -37.49 -49.07
C THR A 1023 -8.97 -37.48 -48.52
N LEU A 1024 -9.95 -37.27 -49.41
CA LEU A 1024 -11.27 -37.85 -49.22
C LEU A 1024 -11.07 -39.36 -49.05
N SER A 1025 -11.18 -39.85 -47.83
CA SER A 1025 -11.52 -41.24 -47.58
C SER A 1025 -12.78 -41.22 -46.73
N THR A 1026 -13.88 -41.66 -47.32
CA THR A 1026 -14.98 -42.25 -46.55
C THR A 1026 -14.38 -43.34 -45.67
N ASP A 1027 -14.76 -43.34 -44.39
CA ASP A 1027 -14.47 -44.35 -43.38
C ASP A 1027 -13.70 -45.58 -43.86
N ASP A 1028 -12.40 -45.61 -43.63
CA ASP A 1028 -11.67 -46.87 -43.54
C ASP A 1028 -10.49 -46.72 -42.56
N ASN A 1029 -10.76 -47.13 -41.32
CA ASN A 1029 -9.84 -47.60 -40.29
C ASN A 1029 -8.39 -47.07 -40.38
N ALA A 1030 -8.12 -46.06 -39.54
CA ALA A 1030 -6.79 -45.84 -39.00
C ALA A 1030 -6.22 -47.17 -38.49
N LEU A 1031 -5.10 -47.62 -39.09
CA LEU A 1031 -4.10 -48.61 -38.61
C LEU A 1031 -3.51 -49.54 -39.70
N ALA A 1032 -3.90 -49.45 -40.97
CA ALA A 1032 -3.35 -50.33 -42.02
C ALA A 1032 -2.10 -49.81 -42.77
N GLY A 1033 -1.67 -48.56 -42.52
CA GLY A 1033 -0.76 -47.83 -43.41
C GLY A 1033 0.74 -48.10 -43.28
N ASP A 1034 1.28 -48.38 -42.10
CA ASP A 1034 2.73 -48.53 -41.91
C ASP A 1034 3.08 -49.89 -41.31
N GLY A 1035 4.08 -50.57 -41.88
CA GLY A 1035 4.51 -51.93 -41.57
C GLY A 1035 4.98 -52.17 -40.13
N ARG A 1036 4.06 -52.16 -39.16
CA ARG A 1036 4.29 -52.41 -37.73
C ARG A 1036 4.37 -53.89 -37.36
N ILE A 1037 4.23 -54.81 -38.31
CA ILE A 1037 4.34 -56.25 -38.08
C ILE A 1037 5.21 -56.85 -39.19
N LEU A 1038 6.34 -57.44 -38.81
CA LEU A 1038 7.34 -58.04 -39.69
C LEU A 1038 7.52 -59.51 -39.33
N PHE A 1039 7.78 -60.36 -40.33
CA PHE A 1039 8.14 -61.75 -40.09
C PHE A 1039 9.59 -61.97 -40.51
N ALA A 1040 10.45 -62.28 -39.55
CA ALA A 1040 11.85 -62.57 -39.78
C ALA A 1040 12.00 -64.04 -40.22
N SER A 1041 12.10 -64.26 -41.54
CA SER A 1041 12.17 -65.62 -42.12
C SER A 1041 13.40 -66.42 -41.70
N SER A 1042 14.51 -65.74 -41.37
CA SER A 1042 15.77 -66.36 -40.92
C SER A 1042 15.72 -66.90 -39.48
N SER A 1043 14.89 -66.32 -38.60
CA SER A 1043 14.75 -66.73 -37.19
C SER A 1043 13.38 -67.36 -36.86
N SER A 1044 12.43 -67.36 -37.80
CA SER A 1044 11.04 -67.77 -37.58
C SER A 1044 10.37 -67.02 -36.42
N GLU A 1045 10.52 -65.69 -36.40
CA GLU A 1045 9.91 -64.80 -35.40
C GLU A 1045 8.99 -63.76 -36.05
N LEU A 1046 7.91 -63.43 -35.34
CA LEU A 1046 6.98 -62.35 -35.64
C LEU A 1046 7.34 -61.15 -34.76
N ILE A 1047 7.74 -60.05 -35.40
CA ILE A 1047 8.14 -58.81 -34.73
C ILE A 1047 7.00 -57.81 -34.85
N ILE A 1048 6.54 -57.28 -33.72
CA ILE A 1048 5.49 -56.28 -33.59
C ILE A 1048 6.14 -55.00 -33.06
N ASN A 1049 6.04 -53.88 -33.80
CA ASN A 1049 6.58 -52.58 -33.41
C ASN A 1049 5.43 -51.68 -32.92
N ASN A 1050 5.51 -51.26 -31.65
CA ASN A 1050 4.47 -50.54 -30.91
C ASN A 1050 5.00 -49.21 -30.35
N PRO A 1051 5.30 -48.23 -31.21
CA PRO A 1051 5.97 -46.98 -30.79
C PRO A 1051 5.10 -46.07 -29.90
N LYS A 1052 3.79 -46.34 -29.78
CA LYS A 1052 2.84 -45.58 -28.94
C LYS A 1052 2.67 -46.16 -27.53
N GLY A 1053 3.23 -47.35 -27.24
CA GLY A 1053 3.13 -47.97 -25.91
C GLY A 1053 1.73 -48.48 -25.53
N GLU A 1054 0.95 -48.90 -26.53
CA GLU A 1054 -0.43 -49.42 -26.37
C GLU A 1054 -0.40 -50.88 -25.87
N LEU A 1055 -1.42 -51.38 -25.14
CA LEU A 1055 -1.38 -52.74 -24.59
C LEU A 1055 -1.64 -53.79 -25.66
N ILE A 1056 -0.64 -54.63 -25.96
CA ILE A 1056 -0.81 -55.80 -26.84
C ILE A 1056 -1.30 -56.97 -25.99
N GLY A 1057 -2.54 -57.41 -26.22
CA GLY A 1057 -3.18 -58.49 -25.47
C GLY A 1057 -2.83 -59.86 -26.01
N LYS A 1058 -3.39 -60.21 -27.18
CA LYS A 1058 -3.39 -61.57 -27.73
C LYS A 1058 -3.07 -61.59 -29.23
N VAL A 1059 -2.33 -62.59 -29.68
CA VAL A 1059 -1.95 -62.78 -31.09
C VAL A 1059 -2.42 -64.15 -31.56
N ASN A 1060 -3.24 -64.17 -32.62
CA ASN A 1060 -3.77 -65.38 -33.25
C ASN A 1060 -3.31 -65.43 -34.72
N GLY A 1061 -2.79 -66.57 -35.19
CA GLY A 1061 -2.41 -66.78 -36.59
C GLY A 1061 -3.29 -67.84 -37.26
N TYR A 1062 -3.84 -67.54 -38.43
CA TYR A 1062 -4.71 -68.42 -39.22
C TYR A 1062 -4.07 -68.75 -40.57
N ASN A 1063 -4.28 -69.97 -41.07
CA ASN A 1063 -3.94 -70.30 -42.46
C ASN A 1063 -5.03 -69.80 -43.43
N MET A 1064 -4.79 -69.89 -44.74
CA MET A 1064 -5.74 -69.45 -45.77
C MET A 1064 -7.08 -70.22 -45.80
N LEU A 1065 -7.19 -71.35 -45.09
CA LEU A 1065 -8.43 -72.10 -44.91
C LEU A 1065 -9.22 -71.64 -43.67
N GLY A 1066 -8.74 -70.62 -42.95
CA GLY A 1066 -9.34 -70.08 -41.73
C GLY A 1066 -9.07 -70.91 -40.47
N GLN A 1067 -8.17 -71.90 -40.55
CA GLN A 1067 -7.81 -72.71 -39.38
C GLN A 1067 -6.76 -71.99 -38.53
N LEU A 1068 -6.97 -71.95 -37.21
CA LEU A 1068 -6.03 -71.38 -36.25
C LEU A 1068 -4.77 -72.26 -36.16
N VAL A 1069 -3.61 -71.69 -36.46
CA VAL A 1069 -2.30 -72.37 -36.52
C VAL A 1069 -1.27 -71.79 -35.53
N TYR A 1070 -1.57 -70.65 -34.92
CA TYR A 1070 -0.73 -70.02 -33.89
C TYR A 1070 -1.59 -69.23 -32.92
N GLN A 1071 -1.27 -69.24 -31.63
CA GLN A 1071 -1.95 -68.44 -30.63
C GLN A 1071 -1.02 -68.20 -29.44
N THR A 1072 -0.89 -66.96 -29.01
CA THR A 1072 -0.16 -66.59 -27.79
C THR A 1072 -0.78 -65.36 -27.12
N GLU A 1073 -0.65 -65.27 -25.80
CA GLU A 1073 -0.98 -64.07 -25.04
C GLU A 1073 0.32 -63.34 -24.69
N VAL A 1074 0.31 -62.03 -24.88
CA VAL A 1074 1.49 -61.17 -24.83
C VAL A 1074 1.40 -60.21 -23.63
N ASN A 1075 0.24 -59.57 -23.43
CA ASN A 1075 -0.07 -58.63 -22.35
C ASN A 1075 1.08 -57.66 -22.00
N THR A 1076 1.59 -56.93 -23.00
CA THR A 1076 2.70 -55.99 -22.82
C THR A 1076 2.48 -54.69 -23.59
N ASN A 1077 3.08 -53.60 -23.09
CA ASN A 1077 3.10 -52.30 -23.73
C ASN A 1077 4.51 -51.91 -24.25
N GLN A 1078 5.41 -52.89 -24.38
CA GLN A 1078 6.76 -52.66 -24.90
C GLN A 1078 6.74 -52.13 -26.33
N SER A 1079 7.70 -51.26 -26.63
CA SER A 1079 7.83 -50.59 -27.93
C SER A 1079 8.17 -51.55 -29.08
N THR A 1080 8.72 -52.73 -28.80
CA THR A 1080 8.89 -53.80 -29.79
C THR A 1080 8.77 -55.15 -29.10
N VAL A 1081 8.03 -56.07 -29.70
CA VAL A 1081 7.80 -57.43 -29.21
C VAL A 1081 8.19 -58.43 -30.28
N SER A 1082 9.06 -59.39 -29.98
CA SER A 1082 9.40 -60.51 -30.88
C SER A 1082 8.79 -61.81 -30.35
N LEU A 1083 8.04 -62.52 -31.18
CA LEU A 1083 7.34 -63.75 -30.83
C LEU A 1083 7.79 -64.91 -31.73
N PRO A 1084 8.28 -66.03 -31.19
CA PRO A 1084 8.67 -67.18 -32.00
C PRO A 1084 7.43 -67.89 -32.58
N VAL A 1085 7.48 -68.21 -33.88
CA VAL A 1085 6.36 -68.72 -34.68
C VAL A 1085 6.81 -69.89 -35.57
N ASN A 1086 6.53 -71.12 -35.13
CA ASN A 1086 6.84 -72.36 -35.86
C ASN A 1086 5.77 -72.72 -36.90
N LEU A 1087 5.76 -71.98 -38.01
CA LEU A 1087 4.84 -72.20 -39.14
C LEU A 1087 5.54 -72.89 -40.34
N THR A 1088 4.80 -73.66 -41.13
CA THR A 1088 5.27 -74.23 -42.41
C THR A 1088 5.23 -73.19 -43.54
N ARG A 1089 5.80 -73.49 -44.71
CA ARG A 1089 5.76 -72.57 -45.87
C ARG A 1089 4.31 -72.35 -46.32
N GLY A 1090 3.88 -71.10 -46.43
CA GLY A 1090 2.50 -70.75 -46.74
C GLY A 1090 2.14 -69.31 -46.41
N VAL A 1091 0.88 -68.95 -46.68
CA VAL A 1091 0.32 -67.63 -46.39
C VAL A 1091 -0.53 -67.71 -45.12
N TYR A 1092 -0.33 -66.77 -44.21
CA TYR A 1092 -1.00 -66.72 -42.92
C TYR A 1092 -1.57 -65.32 -42.67
N ILE A 1093 -2.64 -65.25 -41.88
CA ILE A 1093 -3.23 -64.00 -41.38
C ILE A 1093 -3.06 -63.98 -39.87
N PHE A 1094 -2.31 -63.01 -39.35
CA PHE A 1094 -2.20 -62.79 -37.92
C PHE A 1094 -3.17 -61.70 -37.48
N ASN A 1095 -4.00 -62.01 -36.49
CA ASN A 1095 -4.91 -61.09 -35.84
C ASN A 1095 -4.39 -60.79 -34.43
N ILE A 1096 -4.19 -59.51 -34.12
CA ILE A 1096 -3.55 -59.04 -32.90
C ILE A 1096 -4.51 -58.11 -32.16
N GLU A 1097 -4.66 -58.34 -30.86
CA GLU A 1097 -5.43 -57.50 -29.97
C GLU A 1097 -4.55 -56.39 -29.38
N ILE A 1098 -4.90 -55.14 -29.63
CA ILE A 1098 -4.23 -53.94 -29.09
C ILE A 1098 -5.31 -53.07 -28.43
N ASP A 1099 -5.20 -52.79 -27.13
CA ASP A 1099 -6.19 -52.03 -26.33
C ASP A 1099 -7.65 -52.44 -26.61
N ASN A 1100 -7.91 -53.76 -26.63
CA ASN A 1100 -9.20 -54.40 -26.94
C ASN A 1100 -9.73 -54.21 -28.38
N GLN A 1101 -8.90 -53.73 -29.31
CA GLN A 1101 -9.20 -53.67 -30.76
C GLN A 1101 -8.42 -54.75 -31.52
N GLN A 1102 -8.97 -55.27 -32.62
CA GLN A 1102 -8.36 -56.35 -33.40
C GLN A 1102 -7.76 -55.83 -34.71
N VAL A 1103 -6.48 -56.11 -34.93
CA VAL A 1103 -5.73 -55.72 -36.14
C VAL A 1103 -5.26 -56.98 -36.86
N ALA A 1104 -5.66 -57.13 -38.14
CA ALA A 1104 -5.27 -58.27 -38.96
C ALA A 1104 -4.20 -57.91 -40.01
N LYS A 1105 -3.15 -58.74 -40.12
CA LYS A 1105 -2.11 -58.61 -41.14
C LYS A 1105 -1.81 -59.94 -41.84
N LYS A 1106 -1.76 -59.90 -43.17
CA LYS A 1106 -1.35 -61.02 -44.02
C LYS A 1106 0.18 -61.09 -44.11
N ILE A 1107 0.72 -62.28 -43.88
CA ILE A 1107 2.16 -62.57 -43.93
C ILE A 1107 2.39 -63.80 -44.82
N ILE A 1108 3.44 -63.75 -45.64
CA ILE A 1108 3.85 -64.85 -46.51
C ILE A 1108 5.15 -65.42 -45.94
N LYS A 1109 5.14 -66.70 -45.56
CA LYS A 1109 6.35 -67.45 -45.19
C LYS A 1109 6.80 -68.25 -46.39
N ASP A 1110 7.92 -67.84 -46.98
CA ASP A 1110 8.59 -68.54 -48.09
C ASP A 1110 9.49 -69.70 -47.64
#